data_AF-A0A940BQN7-F1
#
_entry.id   AF-A0A940BQN7-F1
#
_cell.length_a   1.000
_cell.length_b   1.000
_cell.length_c   1.000
_cell.angle_alpha   90.00
_cell.angle_beta   90.00
_cell.angle_gamma   90.00
#
_symmetry.space_group_name_H-M   'P 1'
#
loop_
_entity.id
_entity.type
_entity.pdbx_description
1 polymer ?
#
loop_
_entity_poly.entity_id
_entity_poly.type
_entity_poly.pdbx_seq_one_letter_code
_entity_poly.pdbx_strand_id
1 'polypeptide(L)'
;MKSKTRRLTAAALSIAVGIASATGTGAGVIADAAYGNGGNGTAIMEYLDRGIYAIKSGNGMFVSWRYNANDDNGAEFRLYRDNELIYTSTGNEATSYWDNGGTSGSLYKVETVRDGKVINSQVCSFTSGTNYFEIPLRKPAGNYMPNDCAVGDVDGDGQYEIFLKWDPDNSQDNSKGGVTDNVYIDCLTLDGRQLWRVDLGRNIRAGQHYTQMCVADFDCDGKAELITRTSDGTKDGTGQTIGDGSKVYINSDGYVLSGPEYLTLFEGATGKALDTIDFPVSRGNVADWGDKYGNRVDRFNGAIAYLDGVHPSAVYGRGYYTRLTLSAVDVRDGKLVKRWIFDSGFDSSNPAFGNGNHNIMTADVDNDGKQEICMGASMIDDNGTLLWCTKTGHGDAMHLGDLDPDREGQELWICHESGNYGVSLVDTKNGSIIFHKDGDKDTGRCCADNVFAGNRGAEFWGSRPAYTVMNSQGNQISMDVPAMNFLIYWDGDLERELLDGTEITGINENGKIEKVFSADGCVSNNGTKSVPCLTADIFGDWREELVLSSSDGNSLRVCCTDYRTDVRITTLMHDMQYRMQAGCEQSCYNQPPHPSFFLGTGYELPARPSVALNGGPQEPVNGRYVKDLQIIDSANRSSWQLAESNSTGGAVYGDRDFTYTSLPQSVDGCEYIGPACNSKNSSGDLAQFTAGEDIAVYVLVDKREEEAGSVPSWLSSWERTGDEAQISNDVVFAAYRKTFKEGETVLLGNNGMTGNVVNYTVFVKADEPAPTEPPTEPPTDPPTEPPTEEPTAPPTDAPTDPPTDPPTEPPTDAPTDELTYGNVMYGDANCDGKINVADAVAILQYIANQTKYPLTPEGLNNADVFYRGDGITGSDAISIQKMDAGVLTSLPESYQQ
;
A
#
# COMPACT_ATOMS: atom_id res chain seq x y z
N MET A 1 44.46 54.38 -25.92
CA MET A 1 45.17 54.90 -24.73
C MET A 1 45.50 53.70 -23.84
N LYS A 2 46.67 53.07 -24.00
CA LYS A 2 47.89 53.19 -23.16
C LYS A 2 47.64 53.38 -21.65
N SER A 3 47.96 52.35 -20.85
CA SER A 3 48.83 52.36 -19.65
C SER A 3 48.39 51.26 -18.66
N LYS A 4 49.04 50.10 -18.57
CA LYS A 4 50.31 49.75 -17.89
C LYS A 4 50.23 49.53 -16.35
N THR A 5 50.27 48.25 -15.98
CA THR A 5 51.20 47.57 -15.04
C THR A 5 51.38 48.05 -13.59
N ARG A 6 51.29 47.11 -12.62
CA ARG A 6 52.47 46.49 -11.94
C ARG A 6 52.08 45.35 -10.96
N ARG A 7 52.76 44.21 -11.11
CA ARG A 7 53.00 43.15 -10.10
C ARG A 7 54.28 43.46 -9.32
N LEU A 8 54.38 43.00 -8.07
CA LEU A 8 55.57 42.72 -7.23
C LEU A 8 55.00 42.07 -5.94
N THR A 9 55.49 41.01 -5.29
CA THR A 9 56.49 39.95 -5.51
C THR A 9 56.30 38.98 -4.34
N ALA A 10 56.57 37.71 -4.58
CA ALA A 10 56.45 36.60 -3.65
C ALA A 10 57.57 36.55 -2.58
N ALA A 11 57.30 35.84 -1.47
CA ALA A 11 57.98 34.59 -1.08
C ALA A 11 58.26 34.48 0.44
N ALA A 12 57.71 33.44 1.06
CA ALA A 12 58.43 32.61 2.02
C ALA A 12 57.82 31.19 1.98
N LEU A 13 58.71 30.21 1.83
CA LEU A 13 58.47 28.81 1.52
C LEU A 13 58.91 27.98 2.73
N SER A 14 58.12 26.99 3.15
CA SER A 14 58.67 25.78 3.78
C SER A 14 57.69 24.61 3.67
N ILE A 15 58.24 23.50 3.19
CA ILE A 15 57.65 22.22 2.78
C ILE A 15 57.74 21.22 3.94
N ALA A 16 56.71 20.38 4.17
CA ALA A 16 56.80 18.90 4.11
C ALA A 16 55.61 18.15 4.78
N VAL A 17 54.89 17.38 3.95
CA VAL A 17 54.38 16.00 4.10
C VAL A 17 53.78 15.53 5.45
N GLY A 18 52.53 15.05 5.40
CA GLY A 18 51.97 14.13 6.40
C GLY A 18 50.50 13.79 6.13
N ILE A 19 50.23 12.53 5.80
CA ILE A 19 48.91 11.94 5.54
C ILE A 19 48.04 12.02 6.81
N ALA A 20 46.80 12.51 6.69
CA ALA A 20 45.71 12.18 7.61
C ALA A 20 44.35 12.41 6.90
N SER A 21 43.57 11.33 6.87
CA SER A 21 42.16 11.21 6.53
C SER A 21 41.30 12.41 6.96
N ALA A 22 40.65 13.06 5.99
CA ALA A 22 39.53 13.95 6.26
C ALA A 22 38.24 13.11 6.28
N THR A 23 37.89 12.58 7.44
CA THR A 23 36.51 12.20 7.75
C THR A 23 35.73 13.48 8.02
N GLY A 24 35.17 14.06 6.96
CA GLY A 24 34.09 15.04 7.09
C GLY A 24 32.79 14.28 7.29
N THR A 25 32.36 14.14 8.54
CA THR A 25 31.00 13.73 8.88
C THR A 25 30.04 14.83 8.43
N GLY A 26 29.40 14.64 7.28
CA GLY A 26 28.26 15.44 6.87
C GLY A 26 27.13 15.26 7.89
N ALA A 27 26.62 16.37 8.40
CA ALA A 27 25.34 16.39 9.07
C ALA A 27 24.28 15.95 8.05
N GLY A 28 23.60 14.83 8.31
CA GLY A 28 22.46 14.37 7.52
C GLY A 28 21.35 15.40 7.65
N VAL A 29 21.01 15.99 6.52
CA VAL A 29 19.80 16.79 6.32
C VAL A 29 18.61 15.84 6.44
N ILE A 30 17.58 16.25 7.17
CA ILE A 30 16.27 15.58 7.23
C ILE A 30 15.72 15.63 5.80
N ALA A 31 15.37 14.47 5.23
CA ALA A 31 14.98 14.37 3.83
C ALA A 31 13.77 15.27 3.53
N ASP A 32 13.98 16.31 2.72
CA ASP A 32 12.97 16.74 1.75
C ASP A 32 12.62 15.48 0.94
N ALA A 33 11.34 15.25 0.61
CA ALA A 33 11.01 14.25 -0.39
C ALA A 33 11.93 14.50 -1.60
N ALA A 34 12.63 13.49 -2.08
CA ALA A 34 13.33 13.62 -3.36
C ALA A 34 12.37 13.03 -4.39
N TYR A 35 12.14 13.77 -5.49
CA TYR A 35 11.52 13.20 -6.68
C TYR A 35 12.17 11.84 -6.98
N GLY A 36 11.36 10.84 -7.33
CA GLY A 36 11.86 9.50 -7.67
C GLY A 36 12.16 8.56 -6.50
N ASN A 37 11.76 8.89 -5.27
CA ASN A 37 11.92 7.97 -4.13
C ASN A 37 10.82 6.90 -4.02
N GLY A 38 9.84 6.83 -4.95
CA GLY A 38 8.75 5.84 -4.93
C GLY A 38 7.76 5.92 -3.76
N GLY A 39 7.93 6.87 -2.84
CA GLY A 39 7.03 7.11 -1.71
C GLY A 39 7.51 8.26 -0.83
N ASN A 40 6.65 8.68 0.10
CA ASN A 40 6.83 9.86 0.96
C ASN A 40 7.06 9.50 2.45
N GLY A 41 7.16 8.20 2.77
CA GLY A 41 7.33 7.65 4.12
C GLY A 41 6.03 7.48 4.92
N THR A 42 4.90 8.01 4.44
CA THR A 42 3.61 7.98 5.14
C THR A 42 2.48 7.32 4.35
N ALA A 43 2.61 7.20 3.02
CA ALA A 43 1.65 6.52 2.16
C ALA A 43 1.50 5.06 2.58
N ILE A 44 0.26 4.62 2.76
CA ILE A 44 -0.09 3.24 3.12
C ILE A 44 -0.41 2.47 1.85
N MET A 45 0.55 1.68 1.39
CA MET A 45 0.47 0.84 0.20
C MET A 45 0.02 -0.59 0.56
N GLU A 46 -0.36 -1.37 -0.45
CA GLU A 46 -0.77 -2.76 -0.26
C GLU A 46 0.39 -3.63 0.27
N TYR A 47 0.09 -4.53 1.20
CA TYR A 47 0.90 -5.71 1.45
C TYR A 47 0.80 -6.60 0.23
N LEU A 48 1.95 -7.09 -0.22
CA LEU A 48 2.04 -8.06 -1.30
C LEU A 48 2.77 -9.29 -0.82
N ASP A 49 2.31 -10.45 -1.26
CA ASP A 49 3.02 -11.71 -1.10
C ASP A 49 4.31 -11.70 -1.98
N ARG A 50 5.02 -12.81 -2.04
CA ARG A 50 6.21 -12.93 -2.89
C ARG A 50 5.88 -13.01 -4.38
N GLY A 51 4.60 -13.12 -4.77
CA GLY A 51 4.19 -13.14 -6.17
C GLY A 51 4.91 -14.20 -6.99
N ILE A 52 5.19 -15.37 -6.41
CA ILE A 52 6.08 -16.33 -7.05
C ILE A 52 5.36 -16.98 -8.23
N TYR A 53 5.95 -16.89 -9.42
CA TYR A 53 5.51 -17.64 -10.58
C TYR A 53 6.63 -18.49 -11.18
N ALA A 54 6.25 -19.58 -11.85
CA ALA A 54 7.15 -20.45 -12.61
C ALA A 54 6.54 -20.77 -13.98
N ILE A 55 7.21 -20.38 -15.06
CA ILE A 55 6.74 -20.61 -16.43
C ILE A 55 7.73 -21.49 -17.20
N LYS A 56 7.24 -22.18 -18.24
CA LYS A 56 8.10 -22.94 -19.12
C LYS A 56 8.95 -21.98 -19.96
N SER A 57 10.26 -22.15 -19.90
CA SER A 57 11.16 -21.50 -20.85
C SER A 57 12.29 -22.42 -21.31
N GLY A 58 12.46 -22.51 -22.64
CA GLY A 58 13.32 -23.49 -23.28
C GLY A 58 13.07 -24.92 -22.75
N ASN A 59 14.15 -25.57 -22.28
CA ASN A 59 14.06 -26.92 -21.69
C ASN A 59 13.75 -26.92 -20.18
N GLY A 60 13.82 -25.77 -19.51
CA GLY A 60 13.68 -25.63 -18.06
C GLY A 60 12.42 -24.86 -17.65
N MET A 61 12.50 -24.18 -16.51
CA MET A 61 11.51 -23.23 -16.01
C MET A 61 12.18 -21.90 -15.69
N PHE A 62 11.50 -20.80 -15.97
CA PHE A 62 11.85 -19.49 -15.44
C PHE A 62 11.00 -19.22 -14.20
N VAL A 63 11.63 -18.85 -13.09
CA VAL A 63 10.97 -18.59 -11.81
C VAL A 63 11.26 -17.15 -11.39
N SER A 64 10.25 -16.40 -10.97
CA SER A 64 10.37 -14.99 -10.59
C SER A 64 9.58 -14.70 -9.32
N TRP A 65 10.01 -13.72 -8.52
CA TRP A 65 9.36 -13.31 -7.28
C TRP A 65 9.66 -11.84 -6.91
N ARG A 66 8.80 -11.28 -6.06
CA ARG A 66 8.86 -9.86 -5.70
C ARG A 66 9.99 -9.58 -4.71
N TYR A 67 10.61 -8.43 -4.92
CA TYR A 67 11.34 -7.71 -3.90
C TYR A 67 10.41 -6.62 -3.34
N ASN A 68 9.93 -6.77 -2.10
CA ASN A 68 8.91 -5.88 -1.52
C ASN A 68 9.57 -4.73 -0.75
N ALA A 69 8.84 -3.63 -0.52
CA ALA A 69 9.39 -2.43 0.15
C ALA A 69 9.87 -2.73 1.59
N ASN A 70 9.25 -3.69 2.26
CA ASN A 70 9.56 -4.10 3.64
C ASN A 70 10.68 -5.15 3.78
N ASP A 71 11.24 -5.65 2.67
CA ASP A 71 12.42 -6.52 2.70
C ASP A 71 13.66 -5.70 3.12
N ASP A 72 14.77 -6.34 3.49
CA ASP A 72 16.03 -5.62 3.74
C ASP A 72 16.76 -5.27 2.42
N ASN A 73 17.62 -4.24 2.46
CA ASN A 73 18.45 -3.88 1.29
C ASN A 73 19.35 -5.04 0.83
N GLY A 74 19.81 -5.85 1.79
CA GLY A 74 20.63 -7.04 1.54
C GLY A 74 19.84 -8.35 1.65
N ALA A 75 18.51 -8.34 1.48
CA ALA A 75 17.68 -9.52 1.64
C ALA A 75 18.23 -10.72 0.86
N GLU A 76 18.25 -11.87 1.52
CA GLU A 76 18.62 -13.15 0.94
C GLU A 76 17.34 -13.94 0.64
N PHE A 77 17.22 -14.43 -0.60
CA PHE A 77 16.12 -15.29 -1.05
C PHE A 77 16.66 -16.65 -1.44
N ARG A 78 16.14 -17.71 -0.83
CA ARG A 78 16.50 -19.09 -1.14
C ARG A 78 15.38 -19.74 -1.95
N LEU A 79 15.68 -20.10 -3.20
CA LEU A 79 14.75 -20.77 -4.08
C LEU A 79 14.94 -22.29 -4.01
N TYR A 80 13.87 -22.98 -3.67
CA TYR A 80 13.80 -24.43 -3.63
C TYR A 80 12.97 -24.97 -4.78
N ARG A 81 13.38 -26.13 -5.31
CA ARG A 81 12.56 -26.99 -6.16
C ARG A 81 12.42 -28.34 -5.49
N ASP A 82 11.18 -28.81 -5.30
CA ASP A 82 10.89 -30.12 -4.69
C ASP A 82 11.61 -30.31 -3.34
N ASN A 83 11.67 -29.23 -2.55
CA ASN A 83 12.41 -29.09 -1.27
C ASN A 83 13.95 -29.15 -1.36
N GLU A 84 14.54 -29.17 -2.55
CA GLU A 84 15.98 -29.01 -2.74
C GLU A 84 16.32 -27.54 -3.04
N LEU A 85 17.28 -26.97 -2.31
CA LEU A 85 17.79 -25.62 -2.58
C LEU A 85 18.52 -25.63 -3.93
N ILE A 86 18.04 -24.84 -4.89
CA ILE A 86 18.61 -24.78 -6.24
C ILE A 86 19.25 -23.43 -6.56
N TYR A 87 18.88 -22.36 -5.84
CA TYR A 87 19.42 -21.03 -6.03
C TYR A 87 19.31 -20.18 -4.76
N THR A 88 20.22 -19.23 -4.61
CA THR A 88 20.17 -18.22 -3.55
C THR A 88 20.48 -16.87 -4.19
N SER A 89 19.54 -15.93 -4.10
CA SER A 89 19.71 -14.53 -4.48
C SER A 89 20.12 -13.74 -3.24
N THR A 90 21.18 -12.96 -3.34
CA THR A 90 21.75 -12.15 -2.26
C THR A 90 22.11 -10.76 -2.77
N GLY A 91 22.27 -9.81 -1.85
CA GLY A 91 22.97 -8.56 -2.17
C GLY A 91 22.19 -7.75 -3.20
N ASN A 92 22.60 -7.75 -4.47
CA ASN A 92 21.95 -7.05 -5.60
C ASN A 92 21.51 -8.02 -6.72
N GLU A 93 21.57 -9.33 -6.50
CA GLU A 93 21.20 -10.34 -7.49
C GLU A 93 19.70 -10.29 -7.79
N ALA A 94 19.31 -10.56 -9.04
CA ALA A 94 17.92 -10.55 -9.46
C ALA A 94 17.04 -11.47 -8.60
N THR A 95 15.75 -11.12 -8.50
CA THR A 95 14.71 -11.96 -7.89
C THR A 95 14.02 -12.86 -8.92
N SER A 96 14.82 -13.37 -9.86
CA SER A 96 14.42 -14.38 -10.81
C SER A 96 15.55 -15.37 -11.10
N TYR A 97 15.19 -16.56 -11.56
CA TYR A 97 16.13 -17.65 -11.80
C TYR A 97 15.66 -18.58 -12.91
N TRP A 98 16.60 -19.03 -13.73
CA TRP A 98 16.35 -20.03 -14.76
C TRP A 98 16.76 -21.42 -14.28
N ASP A 99 15.78 -22.23 -13.91
CA ASP A 99 15.98 -23.62 -13.52
C ASP A 99 15.98 -24.56 -14.73
N ASN A 100 17.18 -24.94 -15.19
CA ASN A 100 17.36 -25.90 -16.28
C ASN A 100 16.86 -27.33 -15.97
N GLY A 101 16.73 -27.70 -14.70
CA GLY A 101 16.24 -29.03 -14.28
C GLY A 101 14.73 -29.07 -14.03
N GLY A 102 14.09 -27.92 -14.01
CA GLY A 102 12.67 -27.75 -13.68
C GLY A 102 11.72 -28.27 -14.76
N THR A 103 10.55 -28.73 -14.31
CA THR A 103 9.44 -29.10 -15.19
C THR A 103 8.15 -28.41 -14.75
N SER A 104 7.10 -28.47 -15.56
CA SER A 104 5.78 -27.95 -15.18
C SER A 104 5.11 -28.72 -14.03
N GLY A 105 5.69 -29.84 -13.59
CA GLY A 105 5.27 -30.58 -12.40
C GLY A 105 6.15 -30.35 -11.17
N SER A 106 7.19 -29.52 -11.29
CA SER A 106 8.07 -29.17 -10.18
C SER A 106 7.40 -28.19 -9.24
N LEU A 107 7.64 -28.34 -7.94
CA LEU A 107 7.10 -27.45 -6.91
C LEU A 107 8.19 -26.46 -6.47
N TYR A 108 7.90 -25.17 -6.57
CA TYR A 108 8.83 -24.11 -6.17
C TYR A 108 8.42 -23.46 -4.85
N LYS A 109 9.42 -23.01 -4.09
CA LYS A 109 9.25 -22.28 -2.83
C LYS A 109 10.37 -21.26 -2.67
N VAL A 110 10.06 -20.06 -2.22
CA VAL A 110 11.05 -19.03 -1.86
C VAL A 110 11.03 -18.81 -0.36
N GLU A 111 12.19 -18.88 0.26
CA GLU A 111 12.39 -18.45 1.66
C GLU A 111 13.11 -17.10 1.67
N THR A 112 12.58 -16.16 2.45
CA THR A 112 13.24 -14.88 2.74
C THR A 112 14.04 -15.03 4.04
N VAL A 113 15.30 -14.62 4.02
CA VAL A 113 16.26 -14.81 5.10
C VAL A 113 16.80 -13.47 5.59
N ARG A 114 16.78 -13.27 6.91
CA ARG A 114 17.35 -12.12 7.63
C ARG A 114 18.25 -12.63 8.75
N ASP A 115 19.49 -12.14 8.81
CA ASP A 115 20.50 -12.54 9.81
C ASP A 115 20.67 -14.07 9.95
N GLY A 116 20.60 -14.78 8.82
CA GLY A 116 20.70 -16.24 8.76
C GLY A 116 19.46 -17.01 9.22
N LYS A 117 18.37 -16.33 9.59
CA LYS A 117 17.08 -16.93 9.96
C LYS A 117 16.07 -16.77 8.84
N VAL A 118 15.30 -17.82 8.57
CA VAL A 118 14.14 -17.73 7.67
C VAL A 118 13.05 -16.92 8.38
N ILE A 119 12.61 -15.83 7.76
CA ILE A 119 11.56 -14.95 8.30
C ILE A 119 10.23 -15.06 7.52
N ASN A 120 10.27 -15.63 6.32
CA ASN A 120 9.11 -15.88 5.48
C ASN A 120 9.42 -17.07 4.55
N SER A 121 8.41 -17.89 4.25
CA SER A 121 8.55 -19.06 3.38
C SER A 121 7.25 -19.27 2.59
N GLN A 122 7.27 -18.93 1.30
CA GLN A 122 6.08 -19.00 0.45
C GLN A 122 6.27 -19.99 -0.70
N VAL A 123 5.21 -20.75 -0.97
CA VAL A 123 5.16 -21.70 -2.10
C VAL A 123 4.74 -20.96 -3.36
N CYS A 124 5.21 -21.43 -4.51
CA CYS A 124 4.79 -20.89 -5.79
C CYS A 124 3.33 -21.26 -6.07
N SER A 125 2.49 -20.23 -6.21
CA SER A 125 1.06 -20.37 -6.49
C SER A 125 0.78 -20.63 -7.97
N PHE A 126 1.68 -20.20 -8.87
CA PHE A 126 1.46 -20.21 -10.31
C PHE A 126 2.56 -20.94 -11.06
N THR A 127 2.26 -22.16 -11.53
CA THR A 127 3.16 -22.91 -12.43
C THR A 127 2.50 -23.18 -13.76
N SER A 128 3.12 -22.77 -14.87
CA SER A 128 2.60 -22.98 -16.23
C SER A 128 3.58 -23.73 -17.13
N GLY A 129 3.03 -24.60 -17.99
CA GLY A 129 3.75 -25.27 -19.06
C GLY A 129 4.01 -24.40 -20.29
N THR A 130 3.60 -23.14 -20.26
CA THR A 130 3.83 -22.09 -21.27
C THR A 130 4.42 -20.86 -20.58
N ASN A 131 4.67 -19.78 -21.33
CA ASN A 131 5.09 -18.46 -20.82
C ASN A 131 3.91 -17.55 -20.47
N TYR A 132 2.76 -18.13 -20.15
CA TYR A 132 1.56 -17.39 -19.78
C TYR A 132 0.65 -18.23 -18.88
N PHE A 133 -0.26 -17.57 -18.18
CA PHE A 133 -1.38 -18.16 -17.46
C PHE A 133 -2.69 -17.86 -18.19
N GLU A 134 -3.64 -18.80 -18.14
CA GLU A 134 -4.99 -18.63 -18.69
C GLU A 134 -5.98 -18.58 -17.54
N ILE A 135 -6.68 -17.46 -17.40
CA ILE A 135 -7.72 -17.23 -16.42
C ILE A 135 -9.06 -17.48 -17.10
N PRO A 136 -9.72 -18.63 -16.87
CA PRO A 136 -11.00 -18.94 -17.49
C PRO A 136 -12.09 -17.97 -17.04
N LEU A 137 -12.91 -17.51 -17.98
CA LEU A 137 -13.97 -16.54 -17.73
C LEU A 137 -15.36 -17.18 -17.83
N ARG A 138 -16.29 -16.69 -17.01
CA ARG A 138 -17.72 -16.97 -17.18
C ARG A 138 -18.36 -15.86 -18.00
N LYS A 139 -18.16 -15.95 -19.32
CA LYS A 139 -18.67 -14.97 -20.29
C LYS A 139 -20.17 -14.66 -20.08
N PRO A 140 -20.58 -13.37 -19.98
CA PRO A 140 -21.99 -12.99 -19.96
C PRO A 140 -22.75 -13.50 -21.20
N ALA A 141 -24.06 -13.70 -21.06
CA ALA A 141 -24.89 -14.04 -22.22
C ALA A 141 -24.97 -12.86 -23.20
N GLY A 142 -24.87 -13.15 -24.50
CA GLY A 142 -24.82 -12.15 -25.57
C GLY A 142 -23.42 -12.02 -26.17
N ASN A 143 -23.20 -10.95 -26.93
CA ASN A 143 -21.92 -10.70 -27.59
C ASN A 143 -21.08 -9.75 -26.73
N TYR A 144 -20.31 -10.33 -25.83
CA TYR A 144 -19.37 -9.60 -24.97
C TYR A 144 -17.93 -10.00 -25.27
N MET A 145 -17.01 -9.06 -25.06
CA MET A 145 -15.57 -9.34 -24.97
C MET A 145 -15.04 -8.83 -23.63
N PRO A 146 -14.06 -9.54 -23.03
CA PRO A 146 -13.31 -8.96 -21.92
C PRO A 146 -12.61 -7.69 -22.43
N ASN A 147 -12.66 -6.61 -21.67
CA ASN A 147 -12.11 -5.31 -22.06
C ASN A 147 -11.09 -4.83 -21.02
N ASP A 148 -11.21 -3.60 -20.52
CA ASP A 148 -10.25 -3.03 -19.59
C ASP A 148 -10.32 -3.73 -18.21
N CYS A 149 -9.16 -3.86 -17.58
CA CYS A 149 -8.99 -4.43 -16.26
C CYS A 149 -8.41 -3.41 -15.27
N ALA A 150 -8.61 -3.67 -13.98
CA ALA A 150 -7.87 -3.08 -12.87
C ALA A 150 -7.51 -4.21 -11.88
N VAL A 151 -6.66 -3.92 -10.89
CA VAL A 151 -6.25 -4.89 -9.86
C VAL A 151 -6.36 -4.32 -8.45
N GLY A 152 -6.61 -5.21 -7.50
CA GLY A 152 -6.60 -4.93 -6.06
C GLY A 152 -6.73 -6.25 -5.29
N ASP A 153 -6.03 -6.36 -4.15
CA ASP A 153 -6.13 -7.51 -3.25
C ASP A 153 -7.42 -7.38 -2.43
N VAL A 154 -8.43 -8.22 -2.69
CA VAL A 154 -9.75 -8.02 -2.09
C VAL A 154 -9.99 -8.78 -0.80
N ASP A 155 -9.10 -9.70 -0.43
CA ASP A 155 -9.22 -10.52 0.77
C ASP A 155 -8.04 -10.42 1.75
N GLY A 156 -7.01 -9.66 1.36
CA GLY A 156 -5.86 -9.28 2.16
C GLY A 156 -4.80 -10.37 2.21
N ASP A 157 -4.72 -11.25 1.20
CA ASP A 157 -3.77 -12.35 1.14
C ASP A 157 -2.41 -11.98 0.52
N GLY A 158 -2.31 -10.78 -0.05
CA GLY A 158 -1.15 -10.24 -0.75
C GLY A 158 -1.09 -10.56 -2.25
N GLN A 159 -2.13 -11.19 -2.79
CA GLN A 159 -2.28 -11.46 -4.22
C GLN A 159 -3.34 -10.54 -4.82
N TYR A 160 -3.10 -10.06 -6.03
CA TYR A 160 -4.11 -9.27 -6.74
C TYR A 160 -5.23 -10.12 -7.31
N GLU A 161 -6.47 -9.70 -7.10
CA GLU A 161 -7.58 -10.04 -7.98
C GLU A 161 -7.62 -9.10 -9.19
N ILE A 162 -8.22 -9.60 -10.29
CA ILE A 162 -8.51 -8.83 -11.49
C ILE A 162 -9.97 -8.38 -11.49
N PHE A 163 -10.17 -7.07 -11.57
CA PHE A 163 -11.45 -6.44 -11.85
C PHE A 163 -11.62 -6.27 -13.36
N LEU A 164 -12.46 -7.09 -13.97
CA LEU A 164 -12.66 -7.14 -15.41
C LEU A 164 -13.94 -6.42 -15.83
N LYS A 165 -13.82 -5.39 -16.68
CA LYS A 165 -14.95 -4.80 -17.38
C LYS A 165 -15.29 -5.61 -18.64
N TRP A 166 -16.55 -6.01 -18.78
CA TRP A 166 -17.08 -6.59 -20.01
C TRP A 166 -17.69 -5.52 -20.90
N ASP A 167 -17.24 -5.45 -22.14
CA ASP A 167 -17.80 -4.53 -23.14
C ASP A 167 -18.69 -5.30 -24.13
N PRO A 168 -19.95 -4.85 -24.35
CA PRO A 168 -20.80 -5.42 -25.38
C PRO A 168 -20.36 -4.95 -26.77
N ASP A 169 -20.57 -5.78 -27.79
CA ASP A 169 -20.21 -5.46 -29.18
C ASP A 169 -20.91 -4.23 -29.79
N ASN A 170 -21.95 -3.73 -29.10
CA ASN A 170 -22.73 -2.55 -29.47
C ASN A 170 -22.40 -1.30 -28.64
N SER A 171 -21.32 -1.30 -27.86
CA SER A 171 -20.82 -0.14 -27.14
C SER A 171 -20.61 1.07 -28.07
N GLN A 172 -20.74 2.28 -27.53
CA GLN A 172 -20.78 3.50 -28.34
C GLN A 172 -19.77 4.54 -27.85
N ASP A 173 -19.08 5.19 -28.78
CA ASP A 173 -18.53 6.51 -28.48
C ASP A 173 -19.67 7.51 -28.23
N ASN A 174 -19.41 8.52 -27.40
CA ASN A 174 -20.34 9.59 -27.07
C ASN A 174 -20.87 10.36 -28.29
N SER A 175 -20.15 10.35 -29.42
CA SER A 175 -20.60 10.97 -30.67
C SER A 175 -21.66 10.15 -31.40
N LYS A 176 -21.92 8.91 -30.99
CA LYS A 176 -22.80 7.95 -31.70
C LYS A 176 -24.03 7.62 -30.86
N GLY A 177 -25.21 7.75 -31.47
CA GLY A 177 -26.45 7.23 -30.90
C GLY A 177 -26.53 5.71 -31.05
N GLY A 178 -27.39 5.07 -30.26
CA GLY A 178 -27.59 3.62 -30.21
C GLY A 178 -27.79 3.17 -28.76
N VAL A 179 -28.78 2.30 -28.53
CA VAL A 179 -28.92 1.61 -27.25
C VAL A 179 -27.75 0.63 -27.13
N THR A 180 -27.13 0.59 -25.96
CA THR A 180 -26.10 -0.41 -25.63
C THR A 180 -26.69 -1.46 -24.71
N ASP A 181 -26.15 -2.67 -24.76
CA ASP A 181 -26.38 -3.64 -23.70
C ASP A 181 -25.68 -3.17 -22.39
N ASN A 182 -25.93 -3.90 -21.30
CA ASN A 182 -25.40 -3.54 -19.98
C ASN A 182 -23.87 -3.69 -19.93
N VAL A 183 -23.23 -2.90 -19.06
CA VAL A 183 -21.83 -3.13 -18.67
C VAL A 183 -21.79 -4.07 -17.46
N TYR A 184 -20.87 -5.03 -17.46
CA TYR A 184 -20.61 -5.89 -16.30
C TYR A 184 -19.19 -5.65 -15.79
N ILE A 185 -19.01 -5.76 -14.47
CA ILE A 185 -17.69 -5.80 -13.82
C ILE A 185 -17.62 -7.10 -13.02
N ASP A 186 -16.64 -7.94 -13.33
CA ASP A 186 -16.31 -9.14 -12.55
C ASP A 186 -15.10 -8.89 -11.66
N CYS A 187 -15.03 -9.60 -10.54
CA CYS A 187 -13.79 -9.77 -9.78
C CYS A 187 -13.36 -11.24 -9.85
N LEU A 188 -12.11 -11.47 -10.21
CA LEU A 188 -11.54 -12.78 -10.52
C LEU A 188 -10.22 -12.94 -9.76
N THR A 189 -10.05 -14.06 -9.09
CA THR A 189 -8.71 -14.47 -8.64
C THR A 189 -7.83 -14.86 -9.84
N LEU A 190 -6.51 -14.85 -9.67
CA LEU A 190 -5.57 -15.25 -10.72
C LEU A 190 -5.68 -16.74 -11.11
N ASP A 191 -6.26 -17.59 -10.26
CA ASP A 191 -6.55 -19.00 -10.57
C ASP A 191 -7.88 -19.21 -11.34
N GLY A 192 -8.62 -18.14 -11.64
CA GLY A 192 -9.83 -18.17 -12.46
C GLY A 192 -11.14 -18.36 -11.72
N ARG A 193 -11.14 -18.23 -10.38
CA ARG A 193 -12.39 -18.19 -9.61
C ARG A 193 -13.01 -16.80 -9.71
N GLN A 194 -14.16 -16.72 -10.38
CA GLN A 194 -15.00 -15.54 -10.29
C GLN A 194 -15.63 -15.42 -8.90
N LEU A 195 -15.31 -14.34 -8.19
CA LEU A 195 -15.86 -14.01 -6.87
C LEU A 195 -17.30 -13.50 -6.98
N TRP A 196 -17.53 -12.53 -7.87
CA TRP A 196 -18.83 -11.89 -8.07
C TRP A 196 -18.93 -11.20 -9.44
N ARG A 197 -20.12 -10.65 -9.73
CA ARG A 197 -20.41 -9.80 -10.88
C ARG A 197 -21.32 -8.64 -10.47
N VAL A 198 -20.90 -7.41 -10.76
CA VAL A 198 -21.76 -6.22 -10.76
C VAL A 198 -22.37 -6.06 -12.16
N ASP A 199 -23.70 -5.89 -12.22
CA ASP A 199 -24.44 -5.52 -13.43
C ASP A 199 -24.80 -4.04 -13.33
N LEU A 200 -24.10 -3.18 -14.09
CA LEU A 200 -24.33 -1.74 -14.02
C LEU A 200 -25.72 -1.32 -14.52
N GLY A 201 -26.42 -2.23 -15.20
CA GLY A 201 -27.78 -2.01 -15.62
C GLY A 201 -27.90 -1.07 -16.82
N ARG A 202 -29.10 -1.01 -17.37
CA ARG A 202 -29.41 -0.32 -18.63
C ARG A 202 -29.27 1.20 -18.60
N ASN A 203 -29.18 1.79 -17.41
CA ASN A 203 -29.06 3.23 -17.20
C ASN A 203 -27.59 3.68 -17.12
N ILE A 204 -26.65 2.75 -17.28
CA ILE A 204 -25.24 3.04 -17.57
C ILE A 204 -24.98 2.61 -19.02
N ARG A 205 -24.55 3.56 -19.85
CA ARG A 205 -24.27 3.32 -21.27
C ARG A 205 -22.88 2.71 -21.43
N ALA A 206 -22.72 1.75 -22.33
CA ALA A 206 -21.43 1.12 -22.59
C ALA A 206 -20.58 1.93 -23.57
N GLY A 207 -19.29 2.03 -23.27
CA GLY A 207 -18.29 2.72 -24.07
C GLY A 207 -17.15 3.28 -23.22
N GLN A 208 -16.05 3.65 -23.88
CA GLN A 208 -14.79 4.05 -23.23
C GLN A 208 -14.93 5.24 -22.27
N HIS A 209 -15.85 6.17 -22.51
CA HIS A 209 -15.94 7.42 -21.74
C HIS A 209 -16.99 7.40 -20.63
N TYR A 210 -17.63 6.27 -20.35
CA TYR A 210 -18.72 6.17 -19.36
C TYR A 210 -18.26 5.59 -18.03
N THR A 211 -17.94 4.30 -17.99
CA THR A 211 -17.59 3.58 -16.76
C THR A 211 -16.08 3.60 -16.55
N GLN A 212 -15.65 4.21 -15.45
CA GLN A 212 -14.27 4.23 -14.98
C GLN A 212 -14.19 3.53 -13.61
N MET A 213 -13.29 2.57 -13.47
CA MET A 213 -13.08 1.77 -12.26
C MET A 213 -11.94 2.38 -11.43
N CYS A 214 -12.21 2.70 -10.18
CA CYS A 214 -11.18 3.04 -9.20
C CYS A 214 -11.10 1.89 -8.20
N VAL A 215 -9.98 1.15 -8.21
CA VAL A 215 -9.76 -0.04 -7.37
C VAL A 215 -8.49 0.16 -6.53
N ALA A 216 -8.68 0.24 -5.22
CA ALA A 216 -7.64 0.38 -4.20
C ALA A 216 -8.25 0.08 -2.83
N ASP A 217 -7.40 -0.12 -1.82
CA ASP A 217 -7.78 -0.16 -0.41
C ASP A 217 -7.91 1.29 0.12
N PHE A 218 -9.12 1.85 0.02
CA PHE A 218 -9.36 3.29 0.27
C PHE A 218 -9.43 3.65 1.75
N ASP A 219 -9.77 2.70 2.63
CA ASP A 219 -9.76 2.91 4.08
C ASP A 219 -8.58 2.25 4.81
N CYS A 220 -7.67 1.63 4.04
CA CYS A 220 -6.42 1.05 4.49
C CYS A 220 -6.60 -0.12 5.47
N ASP A 221 -7.67 -0.91 5.30
CA ASP A 221 -7.99 -2.07 6.15
C ASP A 221 -7.27 -3.37 5.74
N GLY A 222 -6.51 -3.33 4.64
CA GLY A 222 -5.84 -4.47 4.04
C GLY A 222 -6.55 -5.04 2.82
N LYS A 223 -7.70 -4.49 2.39
CA LYS A 223 -8.51 -5.03 1.29
C LYS A 223 -8.97 -3.94 0.35
N ALA A 224 -8.86 -4.20 -0.94
CA ALA A 224 -9.30 -3.28 -1.97
C ALA A 224 -10.82 -3.22 -2.08
N GLU A 225 -11.34 -2.02 -2.36
CA GLU A 225 -12.71 -1.79 -2.81
C GLU A 225 -12.77 -1.38 -4.28
N LEU A 226 -13.98 -1.43 -4.84
CA LEU A 226 -14.30 -0.78 -6.10
C LEU A 226 -15.16 0.45 -5.85
N ILE A 227 -14.71 1.62 -6.32
CA ILE A 227 -15.55 2.80 -6.48
C ILE A 227 -15.87 2.94 -7.97
N THR A 228 -17.14 3.12 -8.33
CA THR A 228 -17.54 3.46 -9.71
C THR A 228 -18.91 4.13 -9.80
N ARG A 229 -19.18 4.76 -10.95
CA ARG A 229 -20.45 5.42 -11.24
C ARG A 229 -21.55 4.38 -11.48
N THR A 230 -22.68 4.54 -10.80
CA THR A 230 -23.84 3.65 -10.89
C THR A 230 -25.13 4.46 -11.12
N SER A 231 -26.26 3.75 -11.26
CA SER A 231 -27.57 4.38 -11.49
C SER A 231 -28.69 3.50 -10.95
N ASP A 232 -29.93 3.99 -11.02
CA ASP A 232 -31.12 3.17 -10.74
C ASP A 232 -31.08 1.88 -11.57
N GLY A 233 -31.18 0.73 -10.90
CA GLY A 233 -31.20 -0.58 -11.55
C GLY A 233 -29.85 -1.25 -11.72
N THR A 234 -28.75 -0.62 -11.29
CA THR A 234 -27.49 -1.32 -11.04
C THR A 234 -27.73 -2.42 -10.00
N LYS A 235 -27.15 -3.60 -10.21
CA LYS A 235 -27.15 -4.71 -9.24
C LYS A 235 -25.74 -4.98 -8.78
N ASP A 236 -25.55 -4.99 -7.48
CA ASP A 236 -24.28 -5.30 -6.86
C ASP A 236 -23.93 -6.80 -6.97
N GLY A 237 -22.75 -7.19 -6.50
CA GLY A 237 -22.25 -8.57 -6.52
C GLY A 237 -23.11 -9.58 -5.75
N THR A 238 -23.96 -9.12 -4.84
CA THR A 238 -24.94 -9.95 -4.10
C THR A 238 -26.30 -10.04 -4.83
N GLY A 239 -26.47 -9.29 -5.91
CA GLY A 239 -27.72 -9.16 -6.68
C GLY A 239 -28.68 -8.11 -6.13
N GLN A 240 -28.28 -7.34 -5.12
CA GLN A 240 -29.09 -6.27 -4.55
C GLN A 240 -29.15 -5.10 -5.53
N THR A 241 -30.35 -4.57 -5.75
CA THR A 241 -30.55 -3.42 -6.65
C THR A 241 -30.25 -2.11 -5.93
N ILE A 242 -29.45 -1.26 -6.57
CA ILE A 242 -29.21 0.13 -6.20
C ILE A 242 -30.30 1.00 -6.84
N GLY A 243 -30.92 1.87 -6.05
CA GLY A 243 -32.00 2.74 -6.50
C GLY A 243 -33.26 1.97 -6.92
N ASP A 244 -33.98 2.49 -7.92
CA ASP A 244 -35.23 1.89 -8.42
C ASP A 244 -35.04 1.11 -9.73
N GLY A 245 -34.93 -0.22 -9.64
CA GLY A 245 -34.73 -1.11 -10.80
C GLY A 245 -35.86 -1.11 -11.84
N SER A 246 -37.00 -0.45 -11.58
CA SER A 246 -38.05 -0.28 -12.58
C SER A 246 -37.82 0.89 -13.54
N LYS A 247 -36.86 1.78 -13.23
CA LYS A 247 -36.62 3.01 -13.98
C LYS A 247 -35.80 2.76 -15.24
N VAL A 248 -36.18 3.46 -16.31
CA VAL A 248 -35.49 3.47 -17.59
C VAL A 248 -35.36 4.91 -18.05
N TYR A 249 -34.13 5.39 -18.16
CA TYR A 249 -33.82 6.77 -18.54
C TYR A 249 -33.19 6.88 -19.93
N ILE A 250 -33.11 5.76 -20.66
CA ILE A 250 -32.64 5.68 -22.04
C ILE A 250 -33.62 6.44 -22.94
N ASN A 251 -33.12 7.42 -23.69
CA ASN A 251 -33.91 8.17 -24.66
C ASN A 251 -34.03 7.44 -26.01
N SER A 252 -34.75 8.03 -26.97
CA SER A 252 -34.96 7.43 -28.30
C SER A 252 -33.69 7.20 -29.11
N ASP A 253 -32.61 7.94 -28.79
CA ASP A 253 -31.31 7.85 -29.45
C ASP A 253 -30.33 6.95 -28.67
N GLY A 254 -30.77 6.31 -27.58
CA GLY A 254 -29.98 5.38 -26.78
C GLY A 254 -29.06 6.00 -25.72
N TYR A 255 -29.20 7.30 -25.44
CA TYR A 255 -28.44 7.98 -24.38
C TYR A 255 -29.20 8.03 -23.05
N VAL A 256 -28.46 8.16 -21.94
CA VAL A 256 -29.01 8.30 -20.58
C VAL A 256 -28.77 9.71 -20.04
N LEU A 257 -29.59 10.66 -20.49
CA LEU A 257 -29.40 12.10 -20.23
C LEU A 257 -30.37 12.67 -19.17
N SER A 258 -31.01 11.79 -18.40
CA SER A 258 -31.93 12.13 -17.32
C SER A 258 -31.87 11.07 -16.23
N GLY A 259 -32.60 11.27 -15.13
CA GLY A 259 -32.55 10.38 -13.97
C GLY A 259 -31.37 10.66 -13.04
N PRO A 260 -31.40 10.08 -11.84
CA PRO A 260 -30.33 10.20 -10.87
C PRO A 260 -29.07 9.47 -11.35
N GLU A 261 -27.92 9.94 -10.88
CA GLU A 261 -26.60 9.36 -11.13
C GLU A 261 -25.92 9.23 -9.78
N TYR A 262 -25.28 8.09 -9.55
CA TYR A 262 -24.70 7.78 -8.25
C TYR A 262 -23.21 7.50 -8.38
N LEU A 263 -22.50 7.61 -7.26
CA LEU A 263 -21.19 7.03 -7.05
C LEU A 263 -21.32 5.99 -5.93
N THR A 264 -20.89 4.76 -6.17
CA THR A 264 -21.04 3.65 -5.22
C THR A 264 -19.68 3.10 -4.83
N LEU A 265 -19.52 2.84 -3.54
CA LEU A 265 -18.44 2.05 -2.94
C LEU A 265 -18.91 0.59 -2.85
N PHE A 266 -18.13 -0.33 -3.40
CA PHE A 266 -18.39 -1.76 -3.37
C PHE A 266 -17.28 -2.49 -2.61
N GLU A 267 -17.65 -3.37 -1.69
CA GLU A 267 -16.73 -4.27 -1.01
C GLU A 267 -16.02 -5.17 -2.03
N GLY A 268 -14.69 -5.21 -2.04
CA GLY A 268 -13.94 -5.97 -3.04
C GLY A 268 -14.20 -7.47 -2.99
N ALA A 269 -14.33 -8.08 -1.81
CA ALA A 269 -14.47 -9.53 -1.69
C ALA A 269 -15.80 -10.08 -2.21
N THR A 270 -16.86 -9.27 -2.18
CA THR A 270 -18.23 -9.74 -2.48
C THR A 270 -18.95 -8.93 -3.55
N GLY A 271 -18.41 -7.76 -3.91
CA GLY A 271 -19.04 -6.80 -4.81
C GLY A 271 -20.29 -6.17 -4.21
N LYS A 272 -20.54 -6.31 -2.90
CA LYS A 272 -21.69 -5.72 -2.20
C LYS A 272 -21.55 -4.21 -2.16
N ALA A 273 -22.64 -3.48 -2.44
CA ALA A 273 -22.66 -2.03 -2.24
C ALA A 273 -22.59 -1.70 -0.74
N LEU A 274 -21.54 -0.98 -0.34
CA LEU A 274 -21.31 -0.52 1.04
C LEU A 274 -21.96 0.84 1.28
N ASP A 275 -21.71 1.78 0.38
CA ASP A 275 -22.30 3.12 0.41
C ASP A 275 -22.60 3.63 -1.00
N THR A 276 -23.56 4.53 -1.11
CA THR A 276 -23.95 5.14 -2.38
C THR A 276 -24.38 6.57 -2.16
N ILE A 277 -23.68 7.49 -2.82
CA ILE A 277 -23.98 8.92 -2.82
C ILE A 277 -24.43 9.37 -4.20
N ASP A 278 -25.06 10.54 -4.29
CA ASP A 278 -25.24 11.21 -5.57
C ASP A 278 -23.86 11.47 -6.21
N PHE A 279 -23.75 11.27 -7.53
CA PHE A 279 -22.52 11.53 -8.25
C PHE A 279 -22.09 13.00 -8.02
N PRO A 280 -20.88 13.29 -7.50
CA PRO A 280 -20.56 14.59 -6.91
C PRO A 280 -20.76 15.79 -7.83
N VAL A 281 -20.46 15.63 -9.13
CA VAL A 281 -20.74 16.63 -10.16
C VAL A 281 -21.96 16.23 -10.98
N SER A 282 -23.11 16.75 -10.57
CA SER A 282 -24.39 16.46 -11.23
C SER A 282 -24.40 16.83 -12.72
N ARG A 283 -25.26 16.13 -13.49
CA ARG A 283 -25.46 16.39 -14.93
C ARG A 283 -25.83 17.83 -15.24
N GLY A 284 -26.69 18.46 -14.44
CA GLY A 284 -27.28 19.75 -14.77
C GLY A 284 -28.02 19.73 -16.12
N ASN A 285 -28.00 20.84 -16.86
CA ASN A 285 -28.52 20.85 -18.22
C ASN A 285 -27.44 20.38 -19.19
N VAL A 286 -27.76 19.38 -20.02
CA VAL A 286 -26.84 18.83 -21.05
C VAL A 286 -26.21 19.94 -21.91
N ALA A 287 -27.02 20.92 -22.32
CA ALA A 287 -26.58 22.05 -23.15
C ALA A 287 -25.43 22.87 -22.56
N ASP A 288 -25.32 22.94 -21.24
CA ASP A 288 -24.31 23.76 -20.56
C ASP A 288 -22.90 23.17 -20.71
N TRP A 289 -22.80 21.88 -21.04
CA TRP A 289 -21.55 21.20 -21.38
C TRP A 289 -21.08 21.48 -22.81
N GLY A 290 -21.81 22.26 -23.60
CA GLY A 290 -21.38 22.70 -24.93
C GLY A 290 -21.98 21.94 -26.10
N ASP A 291 -22.86 20.96 -25.86
CA ASP A 291 -23.72 20.37 -26.87
C ASP A 291 -25.07 19.91 -26.27
N LYS A 292 -26.06 19.65 -27.12
CA LYS A 292 -27.43 19.33 -26.69
C LYS A 292 -27.78 17.84 -26.80
N TYR A 293 -26.86 17.02 -27.28
CA TYR A 293 -27.14 15.63 -27.66
C TYR A 293 -26.46 14.61 -26.74
N GLY A 294 -25.65 15.06 -25.79
CA GLY A 294 -25.15 14.22 -24.71
C GLY A 294 -23.68 13.83 -24.81
N ASN A 295 -22.90 14.47 -25.69
CA ASN A 295 -21.52 14.07 -25.90
C ASN A 295 -20.61 14.54 -24.76
N ARG A 296 -20.45 15.86 -24.60
CA ARG A 296 -19.50 16.46 -23.65
C ARG A 296 -19.86 16.24 -22.18
N VAL A 297 -21.16 16.12 -21.89
CA VAL A 297 -21.66 15.89 -20.52
C VAL A 297 -21.28 14.52 -19.98
N ASP A 298 -21.20 13.50 -20.82
CA ASP A 298 -20.93 12.12 -20.40
C ASP A 298 -19.49 11.70 -20.72
N ARG A 299 -18.57 12.66 -20.67
CA ARG A 299 -17.13 12.41 -20.74
C ARG A 299 -16.57 12.27 -19.32
N PHE A 300 -16.31 11.04 -18.88
CA PHE A 300 -15.88 10.75 -17.51
C PHE A 300 -14.47 10.19 -17.46
N ASN A 301 -13.69 10.60 -16.46
CA ASN A 301 -12.38 10.03 -16.12
C ASN A 301 -12.41 9.48 -14.69
N GLY A 302 -11.53 8.54 -14.38
CA GLY A 302 -11.34 8.01 -13.02
C GLY A 302 -9.86 7.92 -12.68
N ALA A 303 -9.49 8.41 -11.51
CA ALA A 303 -8.13 8.33 -10.99
C ALA A 303 -8.10 7.97 -9.51
N ILE A 304 -6.92 7.55 -9.05
CA ILE A 304 -6.62 7.29 -7.64
C ILE A 304 -5.38 8.11 -7.28
N ALA A 305 -5.40 8.79 -6.13
CA ALA A 305 -4.30 9.64 -5.69
C ALA A 305 -4.19 9.70 -4.18
N TYR A 306 -2.97 9.80 -3.67
CA TYR A 306 -2.69 10.10 -2.26
C TYR A 306 -2.80 11.61 -2.00
N LEU A 307 -4.02 12.13 -1.96
CA LEU A 307 -4.31 13.58 -1.79
C LEU A 307 -4.04 14.12 -0.38
N ASP A 308 -3.84 13.24 0.61
CA ASP A 308 -3.37 13.60 1.95
C ASP A 308 -1.94 13.09 2.24
N GLY A 309 -1.29 12.45 1.25
CA GLY A 309 0.01 11.81 1.40
C GLY A 309 -0.01 10.51 2.22
N VAL A 310 -1.17 9.98 2.61
CA VAL A 310 -1.29 8.82 3.51
C VAL A 310 -2.25 7.77 2.97
N HIS A 311 -3.45 8.16 2.57
CA HIS A 311 -4.53 7.29 2.12
C HIS A 311 -4.87 7.56 0.65
N PRO A 312 -5.22 6.53 -0.13
CA PRO A 312 -5.70 6.77 -1.49
C PRO A 312 -7.12 7.38 -1.47
N SER A 313 -7.34 8.34 -2.35
CA SER A 313 -8.64 8.95 -2.65
C SER A 313 -9.05 8.59 -4.08
N ALA A 314 -10.35 8.41 -4.34
CA ALA A 314 -10.85 8.30 -5.71
C ALA A 314 -11.17 9.69 -6.28
N VAL A 315 -10.74 9.96 -7.51
CA VAL A 315 -10.98 11.21 -8.23
C VAL A 315 -11.77 10.94 -9.51
N TYR A 316 -12.93 11.55 -9.65
CA TYR A 316 -13.80 11.40 -10.82
C TYR A 316 -13.92 12.70 -11.60
N GLY A 317 -13.64 12.63 -12.89
CA GLY A 317 -13.82 13.73 -13.83
C GLY A 317 -15.17 13.70 -14.54
N ARG A 318 -15.71 14.88 -14.87
CA ARG A 318 -16.82 15.04 -15.82
C ARG A 318 -16.58 16.25 -16.71
N GLY A 319 -16.60 16.02 -18.02
CA GLY A 319 -16.34 17.03 -19.05
C GLY A 319 -14.86 17.44 -19.13
N TYR A 320 -14.39 17.74 -20.34
CA TYR A 320 -13.02 18.26 -20.56
C TYR A 320 -12.85 19.07 -21.85
N TYR A 321 -13.74 18.92 -22.84
CA TYR A 321 -13.72 19.74 -24.07
C TYR A 321 -14.15 21.20 -23.87
N THR A 322 -14.85 21.48 -22.77
CA THR A 322 -15.43 22.79 -22.42
C THR A 322 -15.30 22.97 -20.91
N ARG A 323 -16.41 22.87 -20.16
CA ARG A 323 -16.38 22.77 -18.71
C ARG A 323 -15.63 21.50 -18.32
N LEU A 324 -14.50 21.68 -17.65
CA LEU A 324 -13.73 20.65 -16.96
C LEU A 324 -14.10 20.65 -15.48
N THR A 325 -14.42 19.47 -14.94
CA THR A 325 -14.66 19.26 -13.51
C THR A 325 -13.96 17.99 -13.02
N LEU A 326 -13.51 18.01 -11.76
CA LEU A 326 -13.03 16.85 -11.01
C LEU A 326 -13.65 16.85 -9.62
N SER A 327 -13.90 15.68 -9.04
CA SER A 327 -14.32 15.53 -7.65
C SER A 327 -13.53 14.43 -6.97
N ALA A 328 -12.95 14.75 -5.82
CA ALA A 328 -12.27 13.79 -4.96
C ALA A 328 -13.22 13.27 -3.86
N VAL A 329 -13.17 11.98 -3.60
CA VAL A 329 -13.88 11.30 -2.51
C VAL A 329 -12.91 10.41 -1.74
N ASP A 330 -13.04 10.44 -0.42
CA ASP A 330 -12.32 9.58 0.53
C ASP A 330 -13.28 8.49 1.03
N VAL A 331 -12.75 7.35 1.48
CA VAL A 331 -13.51 6.38 2.28
C VAL A 331 -13.16 6.58 3.75
N ARG A 332 -14.20 6.78 4.57
CA ARG A 332 -14.07 6.94 6.03
C ARG A 332 -15.20 6.18 6.71
N ASP A 333 -14.85 5.28 7.62
CA ASP A 333 -15.80 4.41 8.32
C ASP A 333 -16.75 3.66 7.36
N GLY A 334 -16.21 3.13 6.26
CA GLY A 334 -16.97 2.42 5.22
C GLY A 334 -17.95 3.30 4.41
N LYS A 335 -17.75 4.63 4.38
CA LYS A 335 -18.62 5.58 3.66
C LYS A 335 -17.84 6.51 2.74
N LEU A 336 -18.49 6.93 1.66
CA LEU A 336 -17.95 7.92 0.73
C LEU A 336 -18.09 9.32 1.32
N VAL A 337 -16.97 10.01 1.50
CA VAL A 337 -16.88 11.39 1.98
C VAL A 337 -16.28 12.25 0.88
N LYS A 338 -17.06 13.19 0.36
CA LYS A 338 -16.56 14.14 -0.63
C LYS A 338 -15.50 15.05 -0.02
N ARG A 339 -14.30 15.03 -0.59
CA ARG A 339 -13.15 15.84 -0.19
C ARG A 339 -13.23 17.24 -0.80
N TRP A 340 -13.25 17.33 -2.13
CA TRP A 340 -13.35 18.60 -2.85
C TRP A 340 -13.96 18.44 -4.25
N ILE A 341 -14.30 19.56 -4.88
CA ILE A 341 -14.67 19.64 -6.30
C ILE A 341 -13.87 20.78 -6.95
N PHE A 342 -13.18 20.45 -8.04
CA PHE A 342 -12.69 21.42 -9.00
C PHE A 342 -13.73 21.63 -10.11
N ASP A 343 -14.01 22.89 -10.46
CA ASP A 343 -14.96 23.22 -11.51
C ASP A 343 -14.52 24.50 -12.25
N SER A 344 -14.12 24.34 -13.51
CA SER A 344 -13.79 25.48 -14.37
C SER A 344 -14.99 26.39 -14.69
N GLY A 345 -16.21 25.91 -14.43
CA GLY A 345 -17.45 26.58 -14.75
C GLY A 345 -17.72 26.65 -16.25
N PHE A 346 -18.60 27.57 -16.64
CA PHE A 346 -19.04 27.73 -18.04
C PHE A 346 -18.34 28.89 -18.76
N ASP A 347 -17.47 29.61 -18.07
CA ASP A 347 -16.74 30.74 -18.64
C ASP A 347 -15.50 30.23 -19.39
N SER A 348 -15.49 30.40 -20.71
CA SER A 348 -14.36 30.02 -21.55
C SER A 348 -13.10 30.86 -21.32
N SER A 349 -13.17 31.90 -20.48
CA SER A 349 -11.99 32.64 -20.00
C SER A 349 -11.24 31.91 -18.87
N ASN A 350 -11.88 30.93 -18.21
CA ASN A 350 -11.22 30.11 -17.20
C ASN A 350 -10.07 29.33 -17.87
N PRO A 351 -8.85 29.38 -17.31
CA PRO A 351 -7.69 28.70 -17.88
C PRO A 351 -7.92 27.20 -18.17
N ALA A 352 -8.60 26.48 -17.29
CA ALA A 352 -8.79 25.03 -17.40
C ALA A 352 -9.94 24.64 -18.36
N PHE A 353 -10.73 25.59 -18.86
CA PHE A 353 -11.84 25.32 -19.77
C PHE A 353 -11.30 24.77 -21.11
N GLY A 354 -11.71 23.55 -21.49
CA GLY A 354 -11.31 22.92 -22.74
C GLY A 354 -9.90 22.32 -22.76
N ASN A 355 -9.30 22.10 -21.58
CA ASN A 355 -7.90 21.69 -21.45
C ASN A 355 -7.72 20.31 -20.79
N GLY A 356 -8.77 19.50 -20.69
CA GLY A 356 -8.63 18.10 -20.23
C GLY A 356 -8.44 17.12 -21.39
N ASN A 357 -7.96 15.92 -21.10
CA ASN A 357 -7.71 14.84 -22.06
C ASN A 357 -8.68 13.66 -21.91
N HIS A 358 -8.58 12.72 -22.84
CA HIS A 358 -9.16 11.38 -22.71
C HIS A 358 -8.41 10.46 -21.74
N ASN A 359 -7.61 11.00 -20.83
CA ASN A 359 -6.84 10.27 -19.84
C ASN A 359 -6.58 11.19 -18.65
N ILE A 360 -6.18 10.57 -17.55
CA ILE A 360 -5.90 11.21 -16.28
C ILE A 360 -4.72 10.47 -15.66
N MET A 361 -3.77 11.20 -15.09
CA MET A 361 -2.60 10.64 -14.41
C MET A 361 -2.39 11.37 -13.10
N THR A 362 -1.66 10.74 -12.18
CA THR A 362 -1.40 11.27 -10.84
C THR A 362 0.08 11.17 -10.54
N ALA A 363 0.61 12.16 -9.83
CA ALA A 363 2.03 12.29 -9.47
C ALA A 363 2.20 13.35 -8.39
N ASP A 364 3.20 13.21 -7.53
CA ASP A 364 3.68 14.32 -6.69
C ASP A 364 4.58 15.19 -7.58
N VAL A 365 4.06 16.35 -8.00
CA VAL A 365 4.72 17.22 -8.98
C VAL A 365 5.37 18.44 -8.35
N ASP A 366 4.95 18.83 -7.16
CA ASP A 366 5.53 19.97 -6.44
C ASP A 366 6.38 19.59 -5.21
N ASN A 367 6.45 18.28 -4.92
CA ASN A 367 7.29 17.64 -3.93
C ASN A 367 6.90 17.99 -2.49
N ASP A 368 5.59 18.07 -2.24
CA ASP A 368 5.01 18.26 -0.90
C ASP A 368 4.62 16.93 -0.22
N GLY A 369 4.87 15.80 -0.89
CA GLY A 369 4.52 14.46 -0.42
C GLY A 369 3.09 14.03 -0.76
N LYS A 370 2.31 14.83 -1.49
CA LYS A 370 0.96 14.49 -1.93
C LYS A 370 0.92 14.42 -3.46
N GLN A 371 -0.12 13.79 -3.99
CA GLN A 371 -0.24 13.62 -5.43
C GLN A 371 -1.24 14.61 -6.03
N GLU A 372 -0.82 15.29 -7.08
CA GLU A 372 -1.63 16.14 -7.92
C GLU A 372 -2.28 15.32 -9.04
N ILE A 373 -3.26 15.92 -9.71
CA ILE A 373 -4.05 15.30 -10.77
C ILE A 373 -3.78 15.99 -12.10
N CYS A 374 -3.09 15.27 -12.99
CA CYS A 374 -2.87 15.69 -14.37
C CYS A 374 -4.08 15.33 -15.22
N MET A 375 -4.86 16.34 -15.60
CA MET A 375 -5.99 16.23 -16.50
C MET A 375 -5.66 16.94 -17.80
N GLY A 376 -4.86 16.28 -18.64
CA GLY A 376 -4.38 16.83 -19.92
C GLY A 376 -3.48 18.05 -19.75
N ALA A 377 -3.89 19.18 -20.32
CA ALA A 377 -3.18 20.46 -20.27
C ALA A 377 -3.42 21.23 -18.96
N SER A 378 -4.03 20.60 -17.94
CA SER A 378 -4.33 21.20 -16.63
C SER A 378 -3.83 20.31 -15.50
N MET A 379 -3.16 20.89 -14.51
CA MET A 379 -2.74 20.22 -13.28
C MET A 379 -3.57 20.74 -12.11
N ILE A 380 -4.27 19.85 -11.42
CA ILE A 380 -5.10 20.15 -10.25
C ILE A 380 -4.34 19.71 -9.01
N ASP A 381 -4.23 20.63 -8.06
CA ASP A 381 -3.52 20.48 -6.81
C ASP A 381 -4.17 19.42 -5.88
N ASP A 382 -3.43 18.89 -4.91
CA ASP A 382 -3.89 17.90 -3.90
C ASP A 382 -5.20 18.33 -3.20
N ASN A 383 -5.35 19.65 -3.03
CA ASN A 383 -6.45 20.34 -2.37
C ASN A 383 -7.60 20.72 -3.30
N GLY A 384 -7.53 20.38 -4.59
CA GLY A 384 -8.58 20.60 -5.57
C GLY A 384 -8.58 21.98 -6.23
N THR A 385 -7.53 22.78 -6.04
CA THR A 385 -7.34 24.04 -6.77
C THR A 385 -6.57 23.84 -8.07
N LEU A 386 -6.64 24.78 -9.00
CA LEU A 386 -5.84 24.71 -10.23
C LEU A 386 -4.40 25.12 -9.91
N LEU A 387 -3.45 24.18 -10.02
CA LEU A 387 -2.03 24.47 -9.85
C LEU A 387 -1.50 25.25 -11.06
N TRP A 388 -1.72 24.73 -12.27
CA TRP A 388 -1.42 25.43 -13.53
C TRP A 388 -2.22 24.87 -14.71
N CYS A 389 -2.21 25.62 -15.83
CA CYS A 389 -2.73 25.15 -17.11
C CYS A 389 -1.91 25.75 -18.26
N THR A 390 -1.47 24.92 -19.21
CA THR A 390 -0.67 25.34 -20.37
C THR A 390 -1.50 26.08 -21.43
N LYS A 391 -2.83 25.91 -21.41
CA LYS A 391 -3.79 26.49 -22.37
C LYS A 391 -3.58 26.02 -23.81
N THR A 392 -2.98 24.86 -24.00
CA THR A 392 -2.75 24.23 -25.31
C THR A 392 -3.94 23.40 -25.79
N GLY A 393 -5.00 23.30 -24.98
CA GLY A 393 -6.22 22.59 -25.31
C GLY A 393 -6.14 21.08 -25.07
N HIS A 394 -7.16 20.40 -25.56
CA HIS A 394 -7.37 18.97 -25.43
C HIS A 394 -6.38 18.12 -26.25
N GLY A 395 -6.08 16.93 -25.73
CA GLY A 395 -5.28 15.89 -26.35
C GLY A 395 -5.75 14.46 -26.07
N ASP A 396 -5.12 13.52 -26.78
CA ASP A 396 -5.47 12.09 -26.80
C ASP A 396 -4.49 11.20 -26.03
N ALA A 397 -3.28 11.69 -25.72
CA ALA A 397 -2.23 10.94 -25.04
C ALA A 397 -1.32 11.87 -24.22
N MET A 398 -0.83 11.37 -23.09
CA MET A 398 0.12 12.05 -22.23
C MET A 398 0.95 11.06 -21.41
N HIS A 399 2.17 11.43 -21.03
CA HIS A 399 3.13 10.61 -20.29
C HIS A 399 3.73 11.48 -19.17
N LEU A 400 3.57 11.06 -17.92
CA LEU A 400 3.92 11.83 -16.72
C LEU A 400 4.88 11.00 -15.85
N GLY A 401 6.15 11.42 -15.81
CA GLY A 401 7.21 10.73 -15.09
C GLY A 401 8.51 11.54 -15.05
N ASP A 402 9.57 10.99 -14.47
CA ASP A 402 10.92 11.51 -14.63
C ASP A 402 11.45 11.15 -16.03
N LEU A 403 11.33 12.08 -16.99
CA LEU A 403 11.67 11.84 -18.41
C LEU A 403 12.99 12.52 -18.81
N ASP A 404 13.37 13.60 -18.12
CA ASP A 404 14.68 14.24 -18.24
C ASP A 404 15.44 14.13 -16.91
N PRO A 405 16.11 13.00 -16.61
CA PRO A 405 16.73 12.75 -15.30
C PRO A 405 17.90 13.68 -14.96
N ASP A 406 18.34 14.52 -15.90
CA ASP A 406 19.32 15.59 -15.67
C ASP A 406 18.68 16.90 -15.17
N ARG A 407 17.36 16.91 -15.00
CA ARG A 407 16.56 18.05 -14.56
C ARG A 407 15.79 17.64 -13.31
N GLU A 408 15.83 18.50 -12.29
CA GLU A 408 15.07 18.27 -11.06
C GLU A 408 13.56 18.39 -11.32
N GLY A 409 12.80 17.40 -10.85
CA GLY A 409 11.35 17.34 -10.98
C GLY A 409 10.91 16.22 -11.91
N GLN A 410 9.66 16.31 -12.36
CA GLN A 410 9.11 15.41 -13.36
C GLN A 410 8.66 16.20 -14.59
N GLU A 411 8.46 15.49 -15.69
CA GLU A 411 7.99 16.04 -16.95
C GLU A 411 6.67 15.43 -17.40
N LEU A 412 5.88 16.25 -18.10
CA LEU A 412 4.70 15.84 -18.84
C LEU A 412 4.99 15.96 -20.33
N TRP A 413 5.02 14.83 -21.04
CA TRP A 413 4.97 14.79 -22.49
C TRP A 413 3.52 14.62 -22.96
N ILE A 414 3.03 15.57 -23.75
CA ILE A 414 1.61 15.63 -24.13
C ILE A 414 1.42 16.03 -25.59
N CYS A 415 0.46 15.38 -26.27
CA CYS A 415 0.01 15.77 -27.60
C CYS A 415 -1.33 16.50 -27.59
N HIS A 416 -1.58 17.26 -28.65
CA HIS A 416 -2.75 18.15 -28.75
C HIS A 416 -3.54 17.87 -30.03
N GLU A 417 -4.86 17.78 -29.95
CA GLU A 417 -5.75 17.58 -31.11
C GLU A 417 -5.82 18.83 -32.00
N SER A 418 -5.57 20.01 -31.41
CA SER A 418 -5.54 21.26 -32.17
C SER A 418 -4.25 21.36 -32.98
N GLY A 419 -4.41 21.41 -34.31
CA GLY A 419 -3.30 21.18 -35.23
C GLY A 419 -2.09 22.09 -35.09
N ASN A 420 -2.21 23.28 -34.50
CA ASN A 420 -1.10 24.19 -34.29
C ASN A 420 -0.27 23.91 -33.02
N TYR A 421 -0.63 22.93 -32.19
CA TYR A 421 0.05 22.66 -30.92
C TYR A 421 0.85 21.35 -30.89
N GLY A 422 0.65 20.41 -31.81
CA GLY A 422 1.53 19.25 -31.95
C GLY A 422 1.80 18.50 -30.63
N VAL A 423 3.05 18.60 -30.14
CA VAL A 423 3.53 18.01 -28.88
C VAL A 423 4.29 19.01 -28.02
N SER A 424 4.21 18.85 -26.70
CA SER A 424 4.91 19.68 -25.71
C SER A 424 5.53 18.83 -24.61
N LEU A 425 6.76 19.17 -24.22
CA LEU A 425 7.36 18.73 -22.97
C LEU A 425 7.17 19.85 -21.94
N VAL A 426 6.58 19.52 -20.78
CA VAL A 426 6.13 20.48 -19.78
C VAL A 426 6.75 20.13 -18.43
N ASP A 427 7.28 21.14 -17.75
CA ASP A 427 7.69 21.08 -16.34
C ASP A 427 6.45 20.91 -15.46
N THR A 428 6.34 19.79 -14.76
CA THR A 428 5.12 19.45 -14.00
C THR A 428 4.93 20.31 -12.75
N LYS A 429 5.99 20.91 -12.22
CA LYS A 429 5.94 21.77 -11.02
C LYS A 429 5.21 23.08 -11.26
N ASN A 430 5.27 23.61 -12.49
CA ASN A 430 4.79 24.97 -12.78
C ASN A 430 4.11 25.16 -14.14
N GLY A 431 4.03 24.12 -14.96
CA GLY A 431 3.39 24.16 -16.27
C GLY A 431 4.18 24.90 -17.35
N SER A 432 5.46 25.22 -17.09
CA SER A 432 6.30 25.86 -18.11
C SER A 432 6.66 24.87 -19.21
N ILE A 433 6.55 25.31 -20.46
CA ILE A 433 6.91 24.49 -21.61
C ILE A 433 8.44 24.48 -21.75
N ILE A 434 9.04 23.30 -21.59
CA ILE A 434 10.48 23.06 -21.77
C ILE A 434 10.82 23.17 -23.26
N PHE A 435 10.09 22.42 -24.10
CA PHE A 435 10.09 22.63 -25.54
C PHE A 435 8.76 22.23 -26.17
N HIS A 436 8.55 22.73 -27.39
CA HIS A 436 7.34 22.52 -28.18
C HIS A 436 7.69 22.20 -29.63
N LYS A 437 6.87 21.37 -30.29
CA LYS A 437 6.88 21.18 -31.74
C LYS A 437 5.47 21.28 -32.28
N ASP A 438 5.27 22.20 -33.22
CA ASP A 438 3.99 22.37 -33.92
C ASP A 438 3.57 21.08 -34.65
N GLY A 439 2.27 20.84 -34.67
CA GLY A 439 1.63 19.88 -35.57
C GLY A 439 1.24 20.54 -36.90
N ASP A 440 0.88 19.72 -37.89
CA ASP A 440 0.22 20.19 -39.11
C ASP A 440 -1.29 19.88 -39.13
N LYS A 441 -1.75 19.08 -38.17
CA LYS A 441 -3.12 18.60 -37.94
C LYS A 441 -3.19 17.99 -36.54
N ASP A 442 -4.34 17.43 -36.20
CA ASP A 442 -4.51 16.57 -35.02
C ASP A 442 -3.31 15.64 -34.79
N THR A 443 -2.76 15.75 -33.57
CA THR A 443 -1.71 14.89 -33.05
C THR A 443 -2.34 13.90 -32.08
N GLY A 444 -3.08 12.93 -32.62
CA GLY A 444 -3.89 12.00 -31.81
C GLY A 444 -3.12 10.91 -31.05
N ARG A 445 -1.77 10.95 -31.05
CA ARG A 445 -0.88 10.05 -30.29
C ARG A 445 0.47 10.72 -30.03
N CYS A 446 1.04 10.44 -28.86
CA CYS A 446 2.44 10.63 -28.51
C CYS A 446 2.87 9.59 -27.49
N CYS A 447 4.18 9.37 -27.37
CA CYS A 447 4.81 8.56 -26.33
C CYS A 447 6.15 9.18 -25.91
N ALA A 448 6.53 8.93 -24.66
CA ALA A 448 7.85 9.24 -24.14
C ALA A 448 8.26 8.25 -23.06
N ASP A 449 9.47 7.72 -23.19
CA ASP A 449 10.20 6.93 -22.18
C ASP A 449 11.64 6.69 -22.67
N ASN A 450 12.50 6.12 -21.83
CA ASN A 450 13.79 5.60 -22.25
C ASN A 450 13.60 4.26 -22.97
N VAL A 451 13.55 4.28 -24.29
CA VAL A 451 13.39 3.07 -25.13
C VAL A 451 14.66 2.72 -25.88
N PHE A 452 15.69 3.56 -25.80
CA PHE A 452 16.92 3.42 -26.57
C PHE A 452 18.17 3.84 -25.79
N ALA A 453 18.98 2.85 -25.39
CA ALA A 453 20.26 3.04 -24.68
C ALA A 453 21.28 3.96 -25.38
N GLY A 454 21.11 4.22 -26.69
CA GLY A 454 21.97 5.12 -27.46
C GLY A 454 21.67 6.61 -27.26
N ASN A 455 20.67 6.96 -26.44
CA ASN A 455 20.36 8.33 -26.04
C ASN A 455 20.39 8.45 -24.51
N ARG A 456 20.65 9.67 -24.03
CA ARG A 456 20.66 9.97 -22.59
C ARG A 456 19.30 10.54 -22.20
N GLY A 457 18.64 9.94 -21.20
CA GLY A 457 17.29 10.31 -20.79
C GLY A 457 16.24 9.71 -21.72
N ALA A 458 14.99 10.16 -21.62
CA ALA A 458 13.91 9.63 -22.46
C ALA A 458 13.97 10.09 -23.93
N GLU A 459 13.33 9.30 -24.78
CA GLU A 459 12.91 9.68 -26.12
C GLU A 459 11.53 10.31 -26.10
N PHE A 460 11.27 11.25 -27.00
CA PHE A 460 10.00 11.95 -27.14
C PHE A 460 9.53 11.91 -28.59
N TRP A 461 8.36 11.33 -28.84
CA TRP A 461 7.80 11.27 -30.19
C TRP A 461 6.28 11.40 -30.21
N GLY A 462 5.76 11.77 -31.37
CA GLY A 462 4.33 11.92 -31.60
C GLY A 462 3.95 11.71 -33.05
N SER A 463 2.67 11.54 -33.28
CA SER A 463 2.12 11.38 -34.64
C SER A 463 2.42 12.63 -35.51
N ARG A 464 2.63 13.78 -34.86
CA ARG A 464 3.15 15.04 -35.41
C ARG A 464 4.16 15.69 -34.43
N PRO A 465 5.24 16.33 -34.94
CA PRO A 465 5.69 16.30 -36.33
C PRO A 465 6.06 14.87 -36.76
N ALA A 466 5.59 14.48 -37.96
CA ALA A 466 5.71 13.10 -38.41
C ALA A 466 7.18 12.67 -38.53
N TYR A 467 7.44 11.39 -38.30
CA TYR A 467 8.77 10.78 -38.47
C TYR A 467 9.89 11.43 -37.65
N THR A 468 9.53 11.94 -36.47
CA THR A 468 10.47 12.65 -35.58
C THR A 468 10.47 11.98 -34.21
N VAL A 469 11.65 11.54 -33.77
CA VAL A 469 11.94 11.14 -32.39
C VAL A 469 12.97 12.14 -31.86
N MET A 470 12.76 12.64 -30.64
CA MET A 470 13.55 13.71 -30.06
C MET A 470 14.16 13.28 -28.72
N ASN A 471 15.26 13.93 -28.32
CA ASN A 471 15.77 13.87 -26.96
C ASN A 471 15.16 14.96 -26.07
N SER A 472 15.56 15.03 -24.79
CA SER A 472 15.05 16.00 -23.80
C SER A 472 15.26 17.46 -24.16
N GLN A 473 16.15 17.76 -25.12
CA GLN A 473 16.38 19.10 -25.65
C GLN A 473 15.53 19.43 -26.89
N GLY A 474 14.62 18.54 -27.28
CA GLY A 474 13.78 18.68 -28.46
C GLY A 474 14.55 18.57 -29.78
N ASN A 475 15.76 18.01 -29.76
CA ASN A 475 16.55 17.76 -30.97
C ASN A 475 16.22 16.37 -31.52
N GLN A 476 16.02 16.28 -32.83
CA GLN A 476 15.76 15.00 -33.48
C GLN A 476 16.97 14.07 -33.36
N ILE A 477 16.73 12.81 -33.00
CA ILE A 477 17.74 11.75 -32.94
C ILE A 477 17.53 10.73 -34.07
N SER A 478 18.58 9.93 -34.33
CA SER A 478 18.59 8.96 -35.44
C SER A 478 18.21 7.57 -34.97
N MET A 479 16.92 7.28 -34.98
CA MET A 479 16.36 5.94 -34.76
C MET A 479 15.08 5.74 -35.58
N ASP A 480 14.62 4.49 -35.67
CA ASP A 480 13.31 4.17 -36.23
C ASP A 480 12.22 4.77 -35.32
N VAL A 481 11.10 5.18 -35.92
CA VAL A 481 10.00 5.83 -35.19
C VAL A 481 9.17 4.74 -34.50
N PRO A 482 9.15 4.68 -33.16
CA PRO A 482 8.46 3.62 -32.43
C PRO A 482 6.94 3.66 -32.60
N ALA A 483 6.27 2.58 -32.17
CA ALA A 483 4.84 2.60 -31.94
C ALA A 483 4.47 3.72 -30.94
N MET A 484 3.24 4.24 -31.04
CA MET A 484 2.75 5.34 -30.20
C MET A 484 1.50 4.87 -29.46
N ASN A 485 1.67 3.93 -28.54
CA ASN A 485 0.58 3.32 -27.81
C ASN A 485 0.98 3.08 -26.34
N PHE A 486 1.42 1.86 -26.01
CA PHE A 486 1.84 1.49 -24.67
C PHE A 486 3.34 1.25 -24.58
N LEU A 487 3.81 1.26 -23.34
CA LEU A 487 5.17 0.97 -22.93
C LEU A 487 5.11 -0.17 -21.92
N ILE A 488 6.14 -1.01 -21.89
CA ILE A 488 6.19 -2.17 -21.00
C ILE A 488 7.65 -2.52 -20.69
N TYR A 489 8.02 -2.66 -19.42
CA TYR A 489 9.30 -3.26 -19.03
C TYR A 489 9.17 -4.77 -19.15
N TRP A 490 9.71 -5.34 -20.22
CA TRP A 490 9.49 -6.75 -20.55
C TRP A 490 10.77 -7.57 -20.48
N ASP A 491 11.89 -7.05 -20.99
CA ASP A 491 13.09 -7.85 -21.15
C ASP A 491 14.01 -7.89 -19.92
N GLY A 492 15.33 -7.88 -20.09
CA GLY A 492 16.30 -7.96 -19.00
C GLY A 492 17.01 -6.65 -18.68
N ASP A 493 16.95 -5.67 -19.58
CA ASP A 493 17.66 -4.40 -19.44
C ASP A 493 16.81 -3.31 -18.76
N LEU A 494 17.25 -2.05 -18.81
CA LEU A 494 16.58 -0.91 -18.16
C LEU A 494 15.89 0.02 -19.16
N GLU A 495 16.03 -0.26 -20.45
CA GLU A 495 15.26 0.40 -21.48
C GLU A 495 13.85 -0.23 -21.49
N ARG A 496 12.86 0.53 -21.95
CA ARG A 496 11.47 0.11 -21.95
C ARG A 496 11.05 -0.34 -23.34
N GLU A 497 10.36 -1.47 -23.41
CA GLU A 497 9.79 -1.97 -24.65
C GLU A 497 8.48 -1.22 -25.00
N LEU A 498 8.08 -1.39 -26.26
CA LEU A 498 6.90 -0.80 -26.85
C LEU A 498 5.83 -1.88 -27.01
N LEU A 499 4.62 -1.61 -26.53
CA LEU A 499 3.46 -2.47 -26.67
C LEU A 499 2.44 -1.83 -27.63
N ASP A 500 2.08 -2.55 -28.69
CA ASP A 500 1.00 -2.15 -29.59
C ASP A 500 0.19 -3.37 -30.05
N GLY A 501 -1.10 -3.37 -29.73
CA GLY A 501 -1.96 -4.51 -29.98
C GLY A 501 -1.58 -5.73 -29.16
N THR A 502 -0.99 -6.73 -29.80
CA THR A 502 -0.59 -8.00 -29.18
C THR A 502 0.90 -8.30 -29.37
N GLU A 503 1.68 -7.29 -29.78
CA GLU A 503 3.11 -7.41 -30.05
C GLU A 503 3.90 -6.49 -29.13
N ILE A 504 5.04 -6.99 -28.66
CA ILE A 504 6.04 -6.20 -27.94
C ILE A 504 7.26 -6.07 -28.85
N THR A 505 7.78 -4.85 -28.99
CA THR A 505 8.99 -4.55 -29.74
C THR A 505 9.96 -3.73 -28.91
N GLY A 506 11.27 -3.97 -29.08
CA GLY A 506 12.34 -3.18 -28.46
C GLY A 506 13.13 -2.40 -29.51
N ILE A 507 14.05 -1.55 -29.07
CA ILE A 507 14.99 -0.83 -29.95
C ILE A 507 16.40 -1.32 -29.67
N ASN A 508 17.05 -1.88 -30.70
CA ASN A 508 18.43 -2.34 -30.56
C ASN A 508 19.44 -1.17 -30.51
N GLU A 509 20.70 -1.49 -30.22
CA GLU A 509 21.83 -0.53 -30.15
C GLU A 509 22.04 0.37 -31.39
N ASN A 510 21.50 -0.02 -32.55
CA ASN A 510 21.58 0.74 -33.80
C ASN A 510 20.35 1.63 -34.04
N GLY A 511 19.46 1.76 -33.06
CA GLY A 511 18.21 2.52 -33.15
C GLY A 511 17.19 1.85 -34.06
N LYS A 512 17.17 0.51 -34.13
CA LYS A 512 16.25 -0.26 -34.98
C LYS A 512 15.22 -1.03 -34.16
N ILE A 513 13.97 -1.00 -34.62
CA ILE A 513 12.87 -1.74 -34.01
C ILE A 513 13.06 -3.24 -34.26
N GLU A 514 12.97 -4.04 -33.20
CA GLU A 514 13.03 -5.50 -33.25
C GLU A 514 11.84 -6.11 -32.51
N LYS A 515 11.31 -7.20 -33.06
CA LYS A 515 10.21 -7.94 -32.41
C LYS A 515 10.75 -8.73 -31.22
N VAL A 516 10.15 -8.51 -30.06
CA VAL A 516 10.49 -9.17 -28.78
C VAL A 516 9.50 -10.29 -28.51
N PHE A 517 8.20 -9.99 -28.55
CA PHE A 517 7.15 -10.96 -28.17
C PHE A 517 5.87 -10.83 -29.03
N SER A 518 5.07 -11.90 -29.06
CA SER A 518 3.78 -12.01 -29.75
C SER A 518 2.81 -12.84 -28.92
N ALA A 519 1.67 -12.27 -28.54
CA ALA A 519 0.63 -13.01 -27.82
C ALA A 519 -0.32 -13.74 -28.79
N ASP A 520 0.17 -14.81 -29.41
CA ASP A 520 -0.59 -15.55 -30.43
C ASP A 520 -1.90 -16.14 -29.88
N GLY A 521 -3.03 -15.83 -30.50
CA GLY A 521 -4.35 -16.28 -30.06
C GLY A 521 -5.07 -15.33 -29.10
N CYS A 522 -4.45 -14.20 -28.78
CA CYS A 522 -5.06 -13.07 -28.07
C CYS A 522 -5.53 -11.97 -29.02
N VAL A 523 -6.29 -11.01 -28.49
CA VAL A 523 -6.70 -9.78 -29.17
C VAL A 523 -6.50 -8.58 -28.26
N SER A 524 -6.23 -7.43 -28.84
CA SER A 524 -6.27 -6.14 -28.15
C SER A 524 -7.69 -5.57 -28.13
N ASN A 525 -7.90 -4.60 -27.24
CA ASN A 525 -9.20 -4.01 -26.99
C ASN A 525 -9.37 -2.64 -27.66
N ASN A 526 -10.58 -2.11 -27.59
CA ASN A 526 -10.87 -0.69 -27.88
C ASN A 526 -10.60 -0.26 -29.34
N GLY A 527 -10.70 -1.19 -30.29
CA GLY A 527 -10.64 -0.92 -31.73
C GLY A 527 -9.26 -0.42 -32.16
N THR A 528 -9.19 0.77 -32.78
CA THR A 528 -7.91 1.35 -33.21
C THR A 528 -7.04 1.86 -32.06
N LYS A 529 -7.56 1.91 -30.82
CA LYS A 529 -6.72 2.17 -29.65
C LYS A 529 -5.75 1.02 -29.41
N SER A 530 -6.19 -0.22 -29.65
CA SER A 530 -5.34 -1.42 -29.65
C SER A 530 -4.57 -1.62 -28.34
N VAL A 531 -5.27 -1.42 -27.22
CA VAL A 531 -4.69 -1.45 -25.87
C VAL A 531 -4.84 -2.84 -25.23
N PRO A 532 -4.01 -3.19 -24.24
CA PRO A 532 -4.20 -4.41 -23.45
C PRO A 532 -5.49 -4.34 -22.61
N CYS A 533 -5.79 -5.43 -21.89
CA CYS A 533 -6.73 -5.33 -20.78
C CYS A 533 -6.08 -4.57 -19.61
N LEU A 534 -4.81 -4.86 -19.33
CA LEU A 534 -3.95 -4.24 -18.32
C LEU A 534 -2.49 -4.55 -18.65
N THR A 535 -1.58 -3.64 -18.32
CA THR A 535 -0.16 -3.99 -18.12
C THR A 535 0.35 -3.43 -16.81
N ALA A 536 0.88 -4.30 -15.94
CA ALA A 536 1.43 -3.95 -14.64
C ALA A 536 2.29 -5.08 -14.08
N ASP A 537 3.24 -4.76 -13.19
CA ASP A 537 3.93 -5.73 -12.31
C ASP A 537 2.93 -6.28 -11.28
N ILE A 538 2.15 -7.29 -11.68
CA ILE A 538 1.11 -7.86 -10.81
C ILE A 538 1.62 -9.06 -10.03
N PHE A 539 2.79 -9.62 -10.38
CA PHE A 539 3.53 -10.62 -9.62
C PHE A 539 4.94 -10.80 -10.21
N GLY A 540 5.79 -11.64 -9.60
CA GLY A 540 7.14 -11.86 -10.08
C GLY A 540 8.09 -10.74 -9.65
N ASP A 541 9.12 -10.47 -10.46
CA ASP A 541 10.05 -9.38 -10.21
C ASP A 541 9.52 -8.08 -10.83
N TRP A 542 10.34 -7.04 -10.89
CA TRP A 542 9.93 -5.67 -11.24
C TRP A 542 9.33 -5.47 -12.66
N ARG A 543 9.31 -6.50 -13.50
CA ARG A 543 8.87 -6.40 -14.89
C ARG A 543 7.37 -6.58 -15.00
N GLU A 544 6.81 -6.01 -16.04
CA GLU A 544 5.37 -5.85 -16.17
C GLU A 544 4.75 -7.07 -16.89
N GLU A 545 3.69 -7.63 -16.33
CA GLU A 545 2.86 -8.60 -17.05
C GLU A 545 1.99 -7.92 -18.11
N LEU A 546 1.62 -8.71 -19.13
CA LEU A 546 0.69 -8.30 -20.18
C LEU A 546 -0.60 -9.12 -20.09
N VAL A 547 -1.72 -8.48 -19.75
CA VAL A 547 -3.04 -9.11 -19.70
C VAL A 547 -3.82 -8.81 -20.98
N LEU A 548 -4.22 -9.86 -21.70
CA LEU A 548 -4.98 -9.76 -22.95
C LEU A 548 -6.18 -10.69 -22.96
N SER A 549 -7.21 -10.32 -23.72
CA SER A 549 -8.35 -11.20 -24.01
C SER A 549 -7.92 -12.32 -24.95
N SER A 550 -8.38 -13.55 -24.67
CA SER A 550 -8.34 -14.61 -25.69
C SER A 550 -9.21 -14.21 -26.89
N SER A 551 -8.83 -14.66 -28.08
CA SER A 551 -9.55 -14.31 -29.33
C SER A 551 -11.01 -14.80 -29.38
N ASP A 552 -11.37 -15.82 -28.59
CA ASP A 552 -12.75 -16.28 -28.41
C ASP A 552 -13.50 -15.59 -27.24
N GLY A 553 -12.78 -14.79 -26.45
CA GLY A 553 -13.29 -14.06 -25.28
C GLY A 553 -13.73 -14.97 -24.13
N ASN A 554 -13.17 -16.17 -24.02
CA ASN A 554 -13.45 -17.13 -22.95
C ASN A 554 -12.40 -17.15 -21.83
N SER A 555 -11.26 -16.47 -22.01
CA SER A 555 -10.24 -16.33 -20.97
C SER A 555 -9.53 -14.97 -21.04
N LEU A 556 -8.92 -14.57 -19.93
CA LEU A 556 -7.80 -13.62 -19.94
C LEU A 556 -6.51 -14.42 -19.99
N ARG A 557 -5.58 -14.00 -20.84
CA ARG A 557 -4.21 -14.49 -20.82
C ARG A 557 -3.31 -13.49 -20.13
N VAL A 558 -2.64 -13.93 -19.08
CA VAL A 558 -1.57 -13.18 -18.40
C VAL A 558 -0.24 -13.68 -18.96
N CYS A 559 0.37 -12.90 -19.86
CA CYS A 559 1.67 -13.22 -20.43
C CYS A 559 2.77 -12.74 -19.48
N CYS A 560 3.78 -13.57 -19.29
CA CYS A 560 4.88 -13.32 -18.37
C CYS A 560 6.20 -13.32 -19.13
N THR A 561 7.15 -12.49 -18.71
CA THR A 561 8.49 -12.51 -19.27
C THR A 561 9.27 -13.75 -18.82
N ASP A 562 10.06 -14.30 -19.73
CA ASP A 562 11.08 -15.31 -19.46
C ASP A 562 12.51 -14.81 -19.76
N TYR A 563 12.67 -13.50 -19.98
CA TYR A 563 13.97 -12.89 -20.18
C TYR A 563 14.77 -12.92 -18.88
N ARG A 564 16.08 -13.10 -19.00
CA ARG A 564 16.98 -12.99 -17.85
C ARG A 564 17.28 -11.53 -17.58
N THR A 565 17.24 -11.14 -16.32
CA THR A 565 17.75 -9.85 -15.86
C THR A 565 18.80 -10.07 -14.78
N ASP A 566 19.77 -9.16 -14.70
CA ASP A 566 20.70 -9.05 -13.58
C ASP A 566 20.29 -7.90 -12.63
N VAL A 567 19.14 -7.27 -12.90
CA VAL A 567 18.62 -6.12 -12.15
C VAL A 567 17.65 -6.58 -11.09
N ARG A 568 17.74 -5.96 -9.91
CA ARG A 568 16.75 -6.09 -8.85
C ARG A 568 16.21 -4.71 -8.49
N ILE A 569 14.93 -4.51 -8.75
CA ILE A 569 14.16 -3.33 -8.36
C ILE A 569 13.02 -3.79 -7.45
N THR A 570 12.64 -2.98 -6.48
CA THR A 570 11.44 -3.25 -5.67
C THR A 570 10.22 -3.29 -6.60
N THR A 571 9.26 -4.19 -6.35
CA THR A 571 8.04 -4.27 -7.18
C THR A 571 7.48 -2.88 -7.46
N LEU A 572 7.15 -2.61 -8.72
CA LEU A 572 6.69 -1.29 -9.16
C LEU A 572 5.36 -0.92 -8.50
N MET A 573 4.59 -1.92 -8.05
CA MET A 573 3.36 -1.69 -7.29
C MET A 573 3.58 -1.12 -5.88
N HIS A 574 4.82 -1.03 -5.39
CA HIS A 574 5.17 -0.25 -4.20
C HIS A 574 5.74 1.14 -4.52
N ASP A 575 5.89 1.50 -5.79
CA ASP A 575 6.06 2.90 -6.20
C ASP A 575 4.69 3.59 -6.20
N MET A 576 4.52 4.57 -5.32
CA MET A 576 3.25 5.28 -5.10
C MET A 576 2.68 5.88 -6.39
N GLN A 577 3.52 6.34 -7.32
CA GLN A 577 3.06 6.92 -8.59
C GLN A 577 2.65 5.83 -9.57
N TYR A 578 3.52 4.84 -9.81
CA TYR A 578 3.29 3.73 -10.71
C TYR A 578 2.00 3.00 -10.34
N ARG A 579 1.82 2.63 -9.06
CA ARG A 579 0.64 1.90 -8.59
C ARG A 579 -0.66 2.67 -8.84
N MET A 580 -0.64 3.98 -8.62
CA MET A 580 -1.80 4.83 -8.88
C MET A 580 -2.04 4.96 -10.38
N GLN A 581 -1.02 5.21 -11.19
CA GLN A 581 -1.17 5.28 -12.65
C GLN A 581 -1.63 3.95 -13.26
N ALA A 582 -1.16 2.80 -12.78
CA ALA A 582 -1.62 1.48 -13.18
C ALA A 582 -3.10 1.26 -12.82
N GLY A 583 -3.53 1.75 -11.64
CA GLY A 583 -4.96 1.76 -11.26
C GLY A 583 -5.82 2.70 -12.11
N CYS A 584 -5.22 3.70 -12.75
CA CYS A 584 -5.89 4.67 -13.63
C CYS A 584 -5.83 4.30 -15.11
N GLU A 585 -5.01 3.31 -15.51
CA GLU A 585 -4.71 2.98 -16.90
C GLU A 585 -5.98 2.81 -17.73
N GLN A 586 -7.03 2.19 -17.18
CA GLN A 586 -8.28 1.96 -17.90
C GLN A 586 -9.12 3.21 -18.19
N SER A 587 -8.76 4.38 -17.63
CA SER A 587 -9.58 5.58 -17.71
C SER A 587 -9.65 6.15 -19.13
N CYS A 588 -10.82 6.04 -19.77
CA CYS A 588 -11.08 6.53 -21.13
C CYS A 588 -10.18 5.91 -22.22
N TYR A 589 -9.16 6.64 -22.67
CA TYR A 589 -8.17 6.18 -23.64
C TYR A 589 -6.93 5.81 -22.86
N ASN A 590 -6.75 4.50 -22.69
CA ASN A 590 -5.77 3.95 -21.77
C ASN A 590 -4.37 4.49 -22.05
N GLN A 591 -3.59 4.76 -21.00
CA GLN A 591 -2.20 5.23 -21.10
C GLN A 591 -1.30 4.38 -20.19
N PRO A 592 -0.05 4.11 -20.60
CA PRO A 592 0.87 3.30 -19.80
C PRO A 592 1.22 3.98 -18.47
N PRO A 593 1.40 3.21 -17.38
CA PRO A 593 1.88 3.75 -16.12
C PRO A 593 3.37 4.12 -16.20
N HIS A 594 3.78 5.13 -15.43
CA HIS A 594 5.18 5.52 -15.25
C HIS A 594 5.57 5.48 -13.77
N PRO A 595 6.75 4.93 -13.44
CA PRO A 595 7.31 5.07 -12.10
C PRO A 595 7.65 6.52 -11.78
N SER A 596 7.78 6.83 -10.48
CA SER A 596 8.19 8.17 -10.03
C SER A 596 9.64 8.52 -10.38
N PHE A 597 10.43 7.53 -10.80
CA PHE A 597 11.86 7.61 -11.09
C PHE A 597 12.19 7.20 -12.52
N PHE A 598 13.34 7.64 -13.01
CA PHE A 598 13.89 7.20 -14.29
C PHE A 598 14.59 5.84 -14.20
N LEU A 599 14.40 4.98 -15.21
CA LEU A 599 15.20 3.76 -15.43
C LEU A 599 15.97 3.85 -16.75
N GLY A 600 17.27 3.57 -16.70
CA GLY A 600 18.06 3.45 -17.93
C GLY A 600 19.50 3.04 -17.73
N THR A 601 20.06 2.45 -18.78
CA THR A 601 21.45 2.00 -18.79
C THR A 601 22.41 3.16 -18.54
N GLY A 602 23.31 2.99 -17.56
CA GLY A 602 24.29 4.01 -17.18
C GLY A 602 23.80 5.02 -16.14
N TYR A 603 22.59 4.84 -15.60
CA TYR A 603 22.09 5.52 -14.42
C TYR A 603 22.17 4.63 -13.18
N GLU A 604 22.10 5.25 -12.00
CA GLU A 604 21.96 4.49 -10.76
C GLU A 604 20.56 3.90 -10.67
N LEU A 605 20.43 2.71 -10.08
CA LEU A 605 19.12 2.15 -9.77
C LEU A 605 18.42 3.03 -8.73
N PRO A 606 17.09 3.13 -8.78
CA PRO A 606 16.33 3.97 -7.87
C PRO A 606 16.55 3.57 -6.40
N ALA A 607 16.40 4.54 -5.51
CA ALA A 607 16.28 4.26 -4.09
C ALA A 607 15.03 3.39 -3.83
N ARG A 608 15.03 2.66 -2.71
CA ARG A 608 13.87 1.85 -2.34
C ARG A 608 12.72 2.75 -1.89
N PRO A 609 11.47 2.37 -2.21
CA PRO A 609 10.31 3.16 -1.82
C PRO A 609 10.22 3.29 -0.31
N SER A 610 10.02 4.52 0.15
CA SER A 610 9.67 4.81 1.54
C SER A 610 8.15 4.84 1.66
N VAL A 611 7.56 3.71 2.06
CA VAL A 611 6.11 3.55 2.20
C VAL A 611 5.80 2.71 3.45
N ALA A 612 4.62 2.92 4.02
CA ALA A 612 4.04 1.98 4.96
C ALA A 612 3.26 0.92 4.15
N LEU A 613 3.27 -0.33 4.60
CA LEU A 613 2.40 -1.36 4.02
C LEU A 613 1.22 -1.59 4.96
N ASN A 614 0.00 -1.68 4.41
CA ASN A 614 -1.17 -2.16 5.16
C ASN A 614 -0.88 -3.58 5.68
N GLY A 615 -1.56 -3.99 6.75
CA GLY A 615 -1.23 -5.25 7.42
C GLY A 615 -1.58 -6.46 6.56
N GLY A 616 -0.58 -7.17 6.02
CA GLY A 616 -0.78 -8.46 5.34
C GLY A 616 -1.35 -9.57 6.23
N PRO A 617 -1.56 -10.79 5.69
CA PRO A 617 -1.67 -11.97 6.52
C PRO A 617 -0.47 -11.96 7.45
N GLN A 618 -0.72 -12.09 8.76
CA GLN A 618 0.38 -12.36 9.65
C GLN A 618 1.05 -13.64 9.14
N GLU A 619 2.33 -13.56 8.78
CA GLU A 619 3.13 -14.76 8.53
C GLU A 619 2.79 -15.76 9.62
N PRO A 620 2.41 -17.00 9.28
CA PRO A 620 1.94 -17.95 10.25
C PRO A 620 2.88 -17.98 11.45
N VAL A 621 2.38 -17.58 12.62
CA VAL A 621 3.25 -17.45 13.78
C VAL A 621 3.52 -18.86 14.27
N ASN A 622 4.77 -19.29 14.10
CA ASN A 622 5.20 -20.62 14.47
C ASN A 622 5.88 -20.57 15.83
N GLY A 623 5.30 -21.25 16.79
CA GLY A 623 5.86 -21.54 18.09
C GLY A 623 6.53 -22.91 18.13
N ARG A 624 6.75 -23.44 19.33
CA ARG A 624 7.24 -24.80 19.57
C ARG A 624 6.19 -25.82 19.14
N TYR A 625 5.01 -25.77 19.72
CA TYR A 625 3.89 -26.70 19.53
C TYR A 625 2.78 -26.12 18.65
N VAL A 626 2.61 -24.79 18.68
CA VAL A 626 1.66 -24.06 17.82
C VAL A 626 2.30 -23.81 16.46
N LYS A 627 1.76 -24.35 15.37
CA LYS A 627 2.20 -24.07 14.01
C LYS A 627 1.10 -23.36 13.25
N ASP A 628 1.44 -22.54 12.27
CA ASP A 628 0.45 -21.91 11.40
C ASP A 628 -0.66 -21.16 12.18
N LEU A 629 -0.27 -20.41 13.21
CA LEU A 629 -1.23 -19.60 13.97
C LEU A 629 -1.72 -18.45 13.09
N GLN A 630 -3.02 -18.45 12.82
CA GLN A 630 -3.72 -17.45 12.03
C GLN A 630 -4.76 -16.75 12.90
N ILE A 631 -4.67 -15.42 12.98
CA ILE A 631 -5.64 -14.61 13.72
C ILE A 631 -6.77 -14.19 12.77
N ILE A 632 -7.94 -14.80 12.97
CA ILE A 632 -9.14 -14.60 12.17
C ILE A 632 -9.81 -13.26 12.54
N ASP A 633 -9.71 -12.83 13.81
CA ASP A 633 -10.19 -11.53 14.27
C ASP A 633 -9.30 -10.38 13.76
N SER A 634 -9.57 -9.91 12.53
CA SER A 634 -8.78 -8.86 11.87
C SER A 634 -8.73 -7.55 12.67
N ALA A 635 -9.84 -7.14 13.27
CA ALA A 635 -9.98 -5.85 13.93
C ALA A 635 -9.05 -5.67 15.16
N ASN A 636 -8.70 -6.75 15.85
CA ASN A 636 -7.82 -6.71 17.04
C ASN A 636 -6.52 -7.50 16.85
N ARG A 637 -6.21 -7.89 15.61
CA ARG A 637 -5.11 -8.81 15.28
C ARG A 637 -3.76 -8.38 15.82
N SER A 638 -3.45 -7.08 15.77
CA SER A 638 -2.16 -6.51 16.20
C SER A 638 -1.86 -6.69 17.70
N SER A 639 -2.87 -7.03 18.50
CA SER A 639 -2.76 -7.24 19.94
C SER A 639 -2.77 -8.73 20.35
N TRP A 640 -2.76 -9.65 19.38
CA TRP A 640 -2.52 -11.07 19.65
C TRP A 640 -1.03 -11.37 19.67
N GLN A 641 -0.61 -12.30 20.52
CA GLN A 641 0.78 -12.70 20.70
C GLN A 641 0.92 -14.22 20.87
N LEU A 642 2.02 -14.77 20.37
CA LEU A 642 2.48 -16.12 20.68
C LEU A 642 3.81 -16.01 21.44
N ALA A 643 3.89 -16.65 22.60
CA ALA A 643 5.08 -16.65 23.45
C ALA A 643 5.53 -18.08 23.76
N GLU A 644 6.85 -18.32 23.76
CA GLU A 644 7.42 -19.64 24.07
C GLU A 644 7.03 -20.17 25.46
N SER A 645 6.74 -19.26 26.40
CA SER A 645 6.20 -19.59 27.71
C SER A 645 5.46 -18.41 28.33
N ASN A 646 4.54 -18.69 29.25
CA ASN A 646 3.96 -17.68 30.15
C ASN A 646 3.81 -18.27 31.56
N SER A 647 3.96 -17.41 32.57
CA SER A 647 4.05 -17.79 33.98
C SER A 647 3.42 -16.75 34.89
N THR A 648 3.33 -17.06 36.18
CA THR A 648 2.86 -16.08 37.18
C THR A 648 3.70 -14.80 37.08
N GLY A 649 3.03 -13.65 36.95
CA GLY A 649 3.61 -12.34 36.69
C GLY A 649 3.59 -11.92 35.21
N GLY A 650 3.37 -12.86 34.28
CA GLY A 650 3.33 -12.57 32.85
C GLY A 650 2.01 -11.99 32.37
N ALA A 651 2.03 -11.39 31.17
CA ALA A 651 0.90 -10.68 30.58
C ALA A 651 -0.25 -11.63 30.20
N VAL A 652 -1.49 -11.13 30.32
CA VAL A 652 -2.72 -11.89 30.01
C VAL A 652 -3.28 -11.53 28.63
N TYR A 653 -3.03 -10.31 28.13
CA TYR A 653 -3.50 -9.84 26.83
C TYR A 653 -2.46 -8.91 26.21
N GLY A 654 -2.48 -8.75 24.88
CA GLY A 654 -1.63 -7.75 24.22
C GLY A 654 -2.20 -6.34 24.20
N ASP A 655 -3.49 -6.16 24.52
CA ASP A 655 -4.18 -4.85 24.54
C ASP A 655 -4.55 -4.39 25.96
N ARG A 656 -4.06 -5.06 27.02
CA ARG A 656 -4.32 -4.71 28.43
C ARG A 656 -3.11 -5.05 29.31
N ASP A 657 -2.87 -4.22 30.31
CA ASP A 657 -1.78 -4.40 31.27
C ASP A 657 -2.12 -5.37 32.43
N PHE A 658 -2.96 -6.38 32.17
CA PHE A 658 -3.27 -7.40 33.18
C PHE A 658 -2.18 -8.47 33.22
N THR A 659 -1.84 -8.94 34.42
CA THR A 659 -0.86 -10.01 34.65
C THR A 659 -1.48 -11.16 35.42
N TYR A 660 -0.97 -12.37 35.23
CA TYR A 660 -1.37 -13.51 36.06
C TYR A 660 -0.80 -13.36 37.47
N THR A 661 -1.67 -13.34 38.47
CA THR A 661 -1.30 -13.39 39.89
C THR A 661 -1.16 -14.81 40.41
N SER A 662 -1.82 -15.77 39.74
CA SER A 662 -1.61 -17.19 39.95
C SER A 662 -1.95 -17.98 38.68
N LEU A 663 -1.09 -18.92 38.31
CA LEU A 663 -1.36 -19.95 37.29
C LEU A 663 -1.26 -21.34 37.91
N PRO A 664 -2.11 -22.31 37.50
CA PRO A 664 -2.00 -23.67 37.96
C PRO A 664 -0.79 -24.35 37.30
N GLN A 665 -0.18 -25.30 38.02
CA GLN A 665 1.01 -26.03 37.55
C GLN A 665 0.79 -26.73 36.19
N SER A 666 -0.46 -27.01 35.83
CA SER A 666 -0.81 -27.63 34.56
C SER A 666 -0.51 -26.76 33.34
N VAL A 667 -0.44 -25.42 33.49
CA VAL A 667 -0.16 -24.46 32.40
C VAL A 667 0.99 -23.49 32.67
N ASP A 668 1.50 -23.41 33.91
CA ASP A 668 2.66 -22.56 34.23
C ASP A 668 3.90 -22.95 33.41
N GLY A 669 4.50 -21.97 32.73
CA GLY A 669 5.65 -22.17 31.86
C GLY A 669 5.33 -22.81 30.50
N CYS A 670 4.06 -23.03 30.16
CA CYS A 670 3.65 -23.57 28.87
C CYS A 670 3.66 -22.50 27.77
N GLU A 671 3.81 -22.94 26.52
CA GLU A 671 3.65 -22.07 25.35
C GLU A 671 2.26 -21.43 25.38
N TYR A 672 2.20 -20.17 24.99
CA TYR A 672 1.06 -19.31 25.32
C TYR A 672 0.62 -18.49 24.11
N ILE A 673 -0.67 -18.55 23.81
CA ILE A 673 -1.34 -17.63 22.88
C ILE A 673 -2.09 -16.60 23.73
N GLY A 674 -1.58 -15.38 23.73
CA GLY A 674 -2.19 -14.23 24.39
C GLY A 674 -3.07 -13.47 23.42
N PRO A 675 -4.40 -13.53 23.53
CA PRO A 675 -5.27 -12.82 22.62
C PRO A 675 -5.38 -11.33 22.96
N ALA A 676 -6.05 -10.57 22.11
CA ALA A 676 -6.60 -9.29 22.53
C ALA A 676 -7.81 -9.50 23.45
N CYS A 677 -7.89 -8.78 24.55
CA CYS A 677 -9.08 -8.74 25.39
C CYS A 677 -10.28 -8.20 24.62
N ASN A 678 -10.08 -7.28 23.66
CA ASN A 678 -11.14 -6.73 22.81
C ASN A 678 -11.76 -7.75 21.84
N SER A 679 -11.07 -8.84 21.49
CA SER A 679 -11.62 -9.91 20.63
C SER A 679 -12.85 -10.61 21.21
N LYS A 680 -13.16 -10.41 22.50
CA LYS A 680 -14.43 -10.81 23.10
C LYS A 680 -15.67 -10.20 22.42
N ASN A 681 -15.49 -9.09 21.69
CA ASN A 681 -16.57 -8.41 20.98
C ASN A 681 -16.83 -9.00 19.58
N SER A 682 -15.97 -9.90 19.11
CA SER A 682 -16.07 -10.48 17.77
C SER A 682 -17.04 -11.68 17.77
N SER A 683 -17.87 -11.77 16.73
CA SER A 683 -18.93 -12.79 16.62
C SER A 683 -18.52 -14.07 15.90
N GLY A 684 -17.39 -14.04 15.18
CA GLY A 684 -16.83 -15.18 14.44
C GLY A 684 -15.74 -15.93 15.21
N ASP A 685 -15.13 -16.92 14.58
CA ASP A 685 -13.92 -17.56 15.13
C ASP A 685 -12.81 -16.52 15.27
N LEU A 686 -11.98 -16.66 16.31
CA LEU A 686 -10.99 -15.65 16.67
C LEU A 686 -9.60 -16.00 16.12
N ALA A 687 -9.24 -17.28 16.12
CA ALA A 687 -7.98 -17.76 15.61
C ALA A 687 -8.02 -19.26 15.27
N GLN A 688 -7.05 -19.74 14.51
CA GLN A 688 -6.79 -21.16 14.32
C GLN A 688 -5.30 -21.44 14.28
N PHE A 689 -4.90 -22.69 14.59
CA PHE A 689 -3.53 -23.14 14.42
C PHE A 689 -3.46 -24.65 14.14
N THR A 690 -2.33 -25.12 13.64
CA THR A 690 -2.03 -26.53 13.43
C THR A 690 -1.15 -27.06 14.57
N ALA A 691 -1.49 -28.24 15.09
CA ALA A 691 -0.68 -28.91 16.10
C ALA A 691 0.67 -29.38 15.50
N GLY A 692 1.79 -28.90 16.05
CA GLY A 692 3.14 -29.27 15.60
C GLY A 692 3.62 -30.65 16.05
N GLU A 693 2.94 -31.25 17.02
CA GLU A 693 3.11 -32.63 17.49
C GLU A 693 1.82 -33.06 18.21
N ASP A 694 1.83 -34.18 18.93
CA ASP A 694 0.74 -34.54 19.84
C ASP A 694 0.72 -33.58 21.04
N ILE A 695 -0.36 -32.80 21.18
CA ILE A 695 -0.45 -31.68 22.14
C ILE A 695 -1.67 -31.76 23.05
N ALA A 696 -1.54 -31.15 24.23
CA ALA A 696 -2.64 -30.79 25.10
C ALA A 696 -2.83 -29.26 25.08
N VAL A 697 -4.03 -28.81 24.73
CA VAL A 697 -4.42 -27.40 24.69
C VAL A 697 -5.31 -27.10 25.88
N TYR A 698 -5.01 -26.01 26.57
CA TYR A 698 -5.78 -25.48 27.70
C TYR A 698 -6.36 -24.12 27.32
N VAL A 699 -7.67 -23.96 27.45
CA VAL A 699 -8.36 -22.69 27.27
C VAL A 699 -8.84 -22.22 28.64
N LEU A 700 -8.33 -21.08 29.09
CA LEU A 700 -8.71 -20.44 30.35
C LEU A 700 -9.80 -19.42 30.04
N VAL A 701 -11.02 -19.72 30.44
CA VAL A 701 -12.23 -18.89 30.21
C VAL A 701 -12.57 -18.14 31.50
N ASP A 702 -12.99 -16.88 31.39
CA ASP A 702 -13.49 -16.11 32.53
C ASP A 702 -14.57 -16.91 33.27
N LYS A 703 -14.35 -17.20 34.56
CA LYS A 703 -15.22 -18.07 35.37
C LYS A 703 -16.65 -17.52 35.49
N ARG A 704 -16.84 -16.22 35.27
CA ARG A 704 -18.19 -15.62 35.24
C ARG A 704 -19.03 -16.13 34.08
N GLU A 705 -18.42 -16.53 32.96
CA GLU A 705 -19.14 -17.21 31.87
C GLU A 705 -19.63 -18.60 32.29
N GLU A 706 -18.82 -19.32 33.09
CA GLU A 706 -19.20 -20.61 33.66
C GLU A 706 -20.35 -20.47 34.66
N GLU A 707 -20.26 -19.50 35.59
CA GLU A 707 -21.29 -19.20 36.59
C GLU A 707 -22.62 -18.73 35.95
N ALA A 708 -22.53 -18.05 34.80
CA ALA A 708 -23.69 -17.63 34.01
C ALA A 708 -24.24 -18.73 33.09
N GLY A 709 -23.61 -19.91 33.02
CA GLY A 709 -23.98 -20.98 32.09
C GLY A 709 -23.83 -20.59 30.62
N SER A 710 -22.92 -19.67 30.33
CA SER A 710 -22.70 -19.02 29.02
C SER A 710 -21.33 -19.35 28.41
N VAL A 711 -20.65 -20.39 28.93
CA VAL A 711 -19.40 -20.95 28.35
C VAL A 711 -19.56 -21.14 26.84
N PRO A 712 -18.58 -20.70 26.03
CA PRO A 712 -18.63 -20.83 24.57
C PRO A 712 -18.99 -22.23 24.11
N SER A 713 -19.94 -22.34 23.17
CA SER A 713 -20.47 -23.63 22.72
C SER A 713 -19.42 -24.52 22.06
N TRP A 714 -18.38 -23.95 21.45
CA TRP A 714 -17.26 -24.68 20.85
C TRP A 714 -16.41 -25.43 21.88
N LEU A 715 -16.47 -25.02 23.16
CA LEU A 715 -15.85 -25.72 24.29
C LEU A 715 -16.67 -26.89 24.82
N SER A 716 -17.87 -27.15 24.30
CA SER A 716 -18.74 -28.27 24.76
C SER A 716 -18.11 -29.66 24.62
N SER A 717 -17.11 -29.81 23.74
CA SER A 717 -16.33 -31.05 23.57
C SER A 717 -15.04 -31.09 24.38
N TRP A 718 -14.76 -30.07 25.19
CA TRP A 718 -13.55 -29.93 26.00
C TRP A 718 -13.82 -30.33 27.45
N GLU A 719 -12.81 -30.86 28.13
CA GLU A 719 -12.90 -31.31 29.52
C GLU A 719 -12.60 -30.17 30.49
N ARG A 720 -13.53 -29.85 31.41
CA ARG A 720 -13.26 -28.93 32.52
C ARG A 720 -12.29 -29.58 33.52
N THR A 721 -11.11 -29.00 33.75
CA THR A 721 -10.02 -29.65 34.53
C THR A 721 -10.14 -29.49 36.04
N GLY A 722 -10.92 -28.51 36.52
CA GLY A 722 -10.93 -28.08 37.91
C GLY A 722 -9.84 -27.06 38.26
N ASP A 723 -8.87 -26.83 37.39
CA ASP A 723 -7.84 -25.80 37.61
C ASP A 723 -8.43 -24.39 37.43
N GLU A 724 -7.85 -23.44 38.17
CA GLU A 724 -8.19 -22.02 38.11
C GLU A 724 -6.93 -21.15 38.05
N ALA A 725 -7.02 -20.03 37.35
CA ALA A 725 -5.99 -18.98 37.31
C ALA A 725 -6.60 -17.65 37.74
N GLN A 726 -5.79 -16.72 38.25
CA GLN A 726 -6.25 -15.42 38.71
C GLN A 726 -5.36 -14.32 38.13
N ILE A 727 -5.95 -13.20 37.74
CA ILE A 727 -5.23 -12.06 37.16
C ILE A 727 -5.33 -10.80 38.03
N SER A 728 -4.50 -9.80 37.73
CA SER A 728 -4.27 -8.61 38.55
C SER A 728 -5.48 -7.68 38.73
N ASN A 729 -6.59 -7.94 38.02
CA ASN A 729 -7.87 -7.24 38.18
C ASN A 729 -8.96 -8.10 38.89
N ASP A 730 -8.53 -9.12 39.62
CA ASP A 730 -9.36 -10.06 40.39
C ASP A 730 -10.27 -10.99 39.56
N VAL A 731 -10.14 -11.03 38.24
CA VAL A 731 -10.82 -12.04 37.43
C VAL A 731 -10.17 -13.41 37.65
N VAL A 732 -11.02 -14.42 37.81
CA VAL A 732 -10.65 -15.83 37.91
C VAL A 732 -11.02 -16.54 36.61
N PHE A 733 -10.13 -17.36 36.09
CA PHE A 733 -10.35 -18.19 34.92
C PHE A 733 -10.57 -19.64 35.31
N ALA A 734 -11.49 -20.30 34.60
CA ALA A 734 -11.73 -21.73 34.61
C ALA A 734 -11.02 -22.39 33.41
N ALA A 735 -10.16 -23.39 33.67
CA ALA A 735 -9.42 -24.08 32.62
C ALA A 735 -10.19 -25.27 32.01
N TYR A 736 -10.21 -25.33 30.68
CA TYR A 736 -10.74 -26.41 29.86
C TYR A 736 -9.62 -27.04 29.02
N ARG A 737 -9.60 -28.37 28.88
CA ARG A 737 -8.53 -29.11 28.19
C ARG A 737 -9.07 -29.96 27.04
N LYS A 738 -8.29 -30.06 25.96
CA LYS A 738 -8.48 -31.04 24.89
C LYS A 738 -7.13 -31.42 24.26
N THR A 739 -7.01 -32.65 23.79
CA THR A 739 -5.81 -33.15 23.11
C THR A 739 -6.01 -33.17 21.60
N PHE A 740 -4.94 -32.91 20.86
CA PHE A 740 -4.90 -32.92 19.40
C PHE A 740 -3.66 -33.68 18.93
N LYS A 741 -3.79 -34.39 17.81
CA LYS A 741 -2.68 -35.09 17.15
C LYS A 741 -1.88 -34.16 16.26
N GLU A 742 -0.61 -34.49 16.02
CA GLU A 742 0.23 -33.77 15.06
C GLU A 742 -0.51 -33.56 13.72
N GLY A 743 -0.49 -32.32 13.23
CA GLY A 743 -1.16 -31.91 11.99
C GLY A 743 -2.65 -31.62 12.11
N GLU A 744 -3.30 -31.84 13.26
CA GLU A 744 -4.70 -31.46 13.45
C GLU A 744 -4.85 -29.94 13.62
N THR A 745 -5.88 -29.38 13.01
CA THR A 745 -6.25 -27.97 13.17
C THR A 745 -7.04 -27.77 14.47
N VAL A 746 -6.59 -26.82 15.28
CA VAL A 746 -7.26 -26.31 16.47
C VAL A 746 -7.93 -24.98 16.12
N LEU A 747 -9.26 -24.95 16.15
CA LEU A 747 -10.06 -23.75 15.95
C LEU A 747 -10.43 -23.13 17.29
N LEU A 748 -10.14 -21.84 17.45
CA LEU A 748 -10.46 -21.03 18.63
C LEU A 748 -11.66 -20.14 18.31
N GLY A 749 -12.84 -20.54 18.77
CA GLY A 749 -14.10 -19.83 18.48
C GLY A 749 -14.27 -18.53 19.27
N ASN A 750 -15.39 -17.82 19.05
CA ASN A 750 -15.72 -16.62 19.84
C ASN A 750 -15.82 -16.88 21.35
N ASN A 751 -15.72 -15.80 22.14
CA ASN A 751 -15.83 -15.84 23.59
C ASN A 751 -17.28 -15.94 24.11
N GLY A 752 -18.29 -15.80 23.25
CA GLY A 752 -19.68 -15.61 23.65
C GLY A 752 -19.91 -14.22 24.27
N MET A 753 -20.98 -13.53 23.88
CA MET A 753 -21.26 -12.18 24.40
C MET A 753 -21.95 -12.23 25.76
N THR A 754 -21.26 -11.81 26.83
CA THR A 754 -21.90 -11.14 27.95
C THR A 754 -21.16 -9.83 28.30
N GLY A 755 -21.90 -8.76 28.58
CA GLY A 755 -21.30 -7.53 29.09
C GLY A 755 -20.73 -7.77 30.48
N ASN A 756 -19.48 -7.34 30.71
CA ASN A 756 -18.68 -7.44 31.95
C ASN A 756 -17.65 -8.59 32.05
N VAL A 757 -17.43 -9.43 31.03
CA VAL A 757 -16.35 -10.44 31.04
C VAL A 757 -15.09 -10.00 30.29
N VAL A 758 -13.99 -10.75 30.44
CA VAL A 758 -12.78 -10.65 29.61
C VAL A 758 -12.66 -11.84 28.66
N ASN A 759 -11.81 -11.73 27.64
CA ASN A 759 -11.62 -12.80 26.66
C ASN A 759 -10.90 -14.02 27.29
N TYR A 760 -11.03 -15.21 26.70
CA TYR A 760 -10.25 -16.37 27.14
C TYR A 760 -8.75 -16.20 26.84
N THR A 761 -7.92 -17.15 27.30
CA THR A 761 -6.48 -17.25 26.97
C THR A 761 -6.12 -18.72 26.70
N VAL A 762 -5.04 -19.00 25.96
CA VAL A 762 -4.72 -20.37 25.54
C VAL A 762 -3.28 -20.75 25.89
N PHE A 763 -3.11 -21.95 26.44
CA PHE A 763 -1.81 -22.56 26.76
C PHE A 763 -1.66 -23.91 26.07
N VAL A 764 -0.47 -24.22 25.58
CA VAL A 764 -0.17 -25.41 24.79
C VAL A 764 1.09 -26.08 25.30
N LYS A 765 1.06 -27.42 25.37
CA LYS A 765 2.21 -28.26 25.70
C LYS A 765 2.11 -29.62 25.03
N ALA A 766 3.20 -30.39 25.01
CA ALA A 766 3.18 -31.79 24.56
C ALA A 766 2.19 -32.64 25.38
N ASP A 767 1.48 -33.55 24.71
CA ASP A 767 0.62 -34.55 25.36
C ASP A 767 1.48 -35.71 25.86
N GLU A 768 2.08 -35.55 27.05
CA GLU A 768 2.87 -36.62 27.66
C GLU A 768 1.97 -37.81 28.09
N PRO A 769 2.34 -39.06 27.76
CA PRO A 769 1.63 -40.22 28.26
C PRO A 769 1.75 -40.29 29.80
N ALA A 770 0.66 -40.66 30.47
CA ALA A 770 0.61 -40.78 31.92
C ALA A 770 1.82 -41.59 32.46
N PRO A 771 2.49 -41.15 33.54
CA PRO A 771 3.65 -41.84 34.07
C PRO A 771 3.27 -43.28 34.45
N THR A 772 3.98 -44.24 33.87
CA THR A 772 3.71 -45.68 34.04
C THR A 772 4.27 -46.28 35.33
N GLU A 773 4.86 -45.49 36.24
CA GLU A 773 5.34 -45.99 37.53
C GLU A 773 4.95 -45.09 38.72
N PRO A 774 4.47 -45.65 39.85
CA PRO A 774 4.15 -44.89 41.05
C PRO A 774 5.44 -44.38 41.73
N PRO A 775 5.37 -43.26 42.48
CA PRO A 775 6.55 -42.70 43.14
C PRO A 775 7.08 -43.69 44.18
N THR A 776 8.35 -44.06 44.06
CA THR A 776 9.04 -44.90 45.03
C THR A 776 9.52 -44.04 46.19
N GLU A 777 8.91 -44.27 47.36
CA GLU A 777 9.29 -43.90 48.74
C GLU A 777 9.53 -42.41 49.13
N PRO A 778 9.04 -41.99 50.32
CA PRO A 778 9.25 -40.62 50.82
C PRO A 778 10.69 -40.44 51.33
N PRO A 779 11.26 -39.21 51.25
CA PRO A 779 12.60 -38.91 51.76
C PRO A 779 12.61 -38.96 53.30
N THR A 780 13.61 -39.65 53.85
CA THR A 780 13.71 -40.01 55.26
C THR A 780 14.59 -39.10 56.12
N ASP A 781 14.98 -37.90 55.68
CA ASP A 781 15.84 -37.02 56.49
C ASP A 781 15.24 -35.61 56.68
N PRO A 782 15.12 -35.11 57.94
CA PRO A 782 14.65 -33.75 58.22
C PRO A 782 15.75 -32.69 57.97
N PRO A 783 15.39 -31.45 57.58
CA PRO A 783 16.35 -30.37 57.40
C PRO A 783 16.89 -29.92 58.76
N THR A 784 18.21 -29.86 58.89
CA THR A 784 18.90 -29.29 60.05
C THR A 784 19.40 -27.91 59.65
N GLU A 785 18.65 -26.86 60.00
CA GLU A 785 19.08 -25.49 60.41
C GLU A 785 17.98 -24.42 60.13
N PRO A 786 17.67 -23.53 61.08
CA PRO A 786 16.70 -22.44 60.88
C PRO A 786 17.36 -21.16 60.33
N PRO A 787 16.68 -20.38 59.47
CA PRO A 787 17.16 -19.08 59.04
C PRO A 787 16.97 -18.04 60.16
N THR A 788 18.00 -17.24 60.37
CA THR A 788 18.04 -16.15 61.34
C THR A 788 17.81 -14.82 60.61
N GLU A 789 17.06 -13.94 61.26
CA GLU A 789 16.88 -12.48 61.06
C GLU A 789 15.51 -12.01 60.54
N GLU A 790 14.79 -11.32 61.44
CA GLU A 790 13.56 -10.54 61.22
C GLU A 790 13.92 -9.09 60.80
N PRO A 791 13.16 -8.47 59.87
CA PRO A 791 13.25 -7.04 59.62
C PRO A 791 12.46 -6.24 60.67
N THR A 792 13.10 -5.21 61.20
CA THR A 792 12.58 -4.33 62.26
C THR A 792 11.82 -3.13 61.66
N ALA A 793 10.62 -2.89 62.21
CA ALA A 793 9.80 -1.66 62.21
C ALA A 793 8.80 -1.38 61.04
N PRO A 794 7.54 -0.97 61.37
CA PRO A 794 6.53 -0.53 60.40
C PRO A 794 6.50 1.01 60.23
N PRO A 795 6.11 1.55 59.05
CA PRO A 795 5.84 2.97 58.92
C PRO A 795 4.40 3.30 59.33
N THR A 796 4.27 4.47 59.96
CA THR A 796 3.11 5.03 60.64
C THR A 796 2.49 6.15 59.80
N ASP A 797 1.16 6.25 59.89
CA ASP A 797 0.27 7.41 59.67
C ASP A 797 0.02 8.02 58.28
N ALA A 798 -1.28 8.16 58.00
CA ALA A 798 -1.90 8.86 56.87
C ALA A 798 -2.15 10.35 57.20
N PRO A 799 -2.19 11.27 56.20
CA PRO A 799 -2.62 12.63 56.42
C PRO A 799 -4.11 12.83 56.13
N THR A 800 -4.79 13.43 57.10
CA THR A 800 -6.13 14.03 57.09
C THR A 800 -6.11 15.48 56.59
N ASP A 801 -7.21 15.86 55.93
CA ASP A 801 -7.78 17.19 55.66
C ASP A 801 -7.48 17.92 54.32
N PRO A 802 -8.53 18.48 53.64
CA PRO A 802 -8.41 19.20 52.38
C PRO A 802 -8.30 20.73 52.58
N PRO A 803 -7.61 21.49 51.70
CA PRO A 803 -7.65 22.94 51.76
C PRO A 803 -8.85 23.52 50.99
N THR A 804 -9.44 24.51 51.64
CA THR A 804 -10.52 25.40 51.20
C THR A 804 -9.93 26.70 50.66
N ASP A 805 -10.70 27.36 49.78
CA ASP A 805 -10.60 28.72 49.22
C ASP A 805 -9.99 28.91 47.80
N PRO A 806 -10.67 29.68 46.90
CA PRO A 806 -10.21 29.95 45.55
C PRO A 806 -9.39 31.26 45.47
N PRO A 807 -8.40 31.39 44.57
CA PRO A 807 -7.73 32.67 44.35
C PRO A 807 -8.48 33.55 43.36
N THR A 808 -8.49 34.84 43.70
CA THR A 808 -8.99 35.97 42.93
C THR A 808 -7.83 36.64 42.19
N GLU A 809 -8.10 37.09 40.97
CA GLU A 809 -7.34 38.03 40.10
C GLU A 809 -6.08 37.56 39.35
N PRO A 810 -5.85 38.07 38.11
CA PRO A 810 -4.76 37.62 37.21
C PRO A 810 -3.54 38.56 37.22
N PRO A 811 -2.30 38.04 37.05
CA PRO A 811 -1.15 38.84 36.58
C PRO A 811 -0.86 38.47 35.12
N THR A 812 -0.93 39.34 34.11
CA THR A 812 -0.13 40.53 33.75
C THR A 812 1.38 40.43 34.02
N ASP A 813 2.10 40.41 32.89
CA ASP A 813 3.51 40.67 32.59
C ASP A 813 4.63 39.74 33.10
N ALA A 814 5.45 39.38 32.11
CA ALA A 814 6.60 38.50 32.15
C ALA A 814 7.78 39.08 32.93
N PRO A 815 8.60 38.19 33.51
CA PRO A 815 10.03 38.44 33.67
C PRO A 815 10.85 37.35 32.98
N THR A 816 11.70 37.81 32.07
CA THR A 816 13.00 37.23 31.73
C THR A 816 13.88 37.25 32.98
N ASP A 817 14.45 36.10 33.36
CA ASP A 817 15.76 36.05 34.00
C ASP A 817 16.36 34.62 33.92
N GLU A 818 17.62 34.60 33.50
CA GLU A 818 18.52 33.45 33.41
C GLU A 818 18.65 32.75 34.78
N LEU A 819 18.48 31.43 34.81
CA LEU A 819 18.85 30.61 35.96
C LEU A 819 20.19 29.90 35.70
N THR A 820 21.11 30.16 36.62
CA THR A 820 22.39 29.47 36.80
C THR A 820 22.19 27.97 36.96
N TYR A 821 22.75 27.20 36.03
CA TYR A 821 22.72 25.74 36.00
C TYR A 821 23.51 25.13 37.16
N GLY A 822 22.80 24.59 38.17
CA GLY A 822 23.28 23.39 38.87
C GLY A 822 23.37 22.22 37.88
N ASN A 823 24.19 21.21 38.17
CA ASN A 823 24.34 20.03 37.31
C ASN A 823 22.97 19.49 36.87
N VAL A 824 22.67 19.53 35.57
CA VAL A 824 21.42 18.97 35.00
C VAL A 824 21.46 17.47 35.19
N MET A 825 20.39 16.92 35.80
CA MET A 825 20.18 15.49 35.87
C MET A 825 19.20 15.11 34.78
N TYR A 826 19.72 14.93 33.55
CA TYR A 826 18.91 14.62 32.37
C TYR A 826 18.06 13.36 32.60
N GLY A 827 16.75 13.53 32.50
CA GLY A 827 15.74 12.51 32.72
C GLY A 827 15.04 12.57 34.08
N ASP A 828 15.48 13.42 35.03
CA ASP A 828 14.82 13.62 36.32
C ASP A 828 13.79 14.75 36.23
N ALA A 829 12.71 14.49 35.48
CA ALA A 829 11.65 15.45 35.18
C ALA A 829 10.88 15.90 36.43
N ASN A 830 10.73 15.00 37.42
CA ASN A 830 10.02 15.33 38.66
C ASN A 830 10.93 15.87 39.78
N CYS A 831 12.25 15.91 39.54
CA CYS A 831 13.28 16.42 40.45
C CYS A 831 13.39 15.64 41.77
N ASP A 832 13.16 14.32 41.75
CA ASP A 832 13.29 13.44 42.92
C ASP A 832 14.69 12.82 43.07
N GLY A 833 15.60 13.11 42.13
CA GLY A 833 16.97 12.61 42.10
C GLY A 833 17.12 11.22 41.49
N LYS A 834 16.10 10.71 40.79
CA LYS A 834 16.12 9.43 40.07
C LYS A 834 15.66 9.65 38.62
N ILE A 835 16.06 8.73 37.74
CA ILE A 835 15.60 8.72 36.34
C ILE A 835 14.87 7.39 36.16
N ASN A 836 13.54 7.43 36.13
CA ASN A 836 12.71 6.24 35.98
C ASN A 836 11.33 6.58 35.37
N VAL A 837 10.44 5.59 35.29
CA VAL A 837 9.09 5.77 34.74
C VAL A 837 8.28 6.92 35.37
N ALA A 838 8.52 7.29 36.63
CA ALA A 838 7.83 8.41 37.27
C ALA A 838 8.13 9.76 36.59
N ASP A 839 9.32 9.92 36.01
CA ASP A 839 9.71 11.10 35.25
C ASP A 839 9.02 11.15 33.89
N ALA A 840 8.93 10.00 33.20
CA ALA A 840 8.17 9.87 31.96
C ALA A 840 6.68 10.17 32.19
N VAL A 841 6.10 9.72 33.31
CA VAL A 841 4.72 10.05 33.71
C VAL A 841 4.57 11.54 33.99
N ALA A 842 5.53 12.18 34.68
CA ALA A 842 5.50 13.61 34.94
C ALA A 842 5.52 14.43 33.64
N ILE A 843 6.31 14.01 32.65
CA ILE A 843 6.33 14.59 31.30
C ILE A 843 4.97 14.44 30.61
N LEU A 844 4.40 13.23 30.58
CA LEU A 844 3.12 12.99 29.91
C LEU A 844 1.95 13.74 30.58
N GLN A 845 1.98 13.84 31.92
CA GLN A 845 1.01 14.64 32.67
C GLN A 845 1.13 16.13 32.37
N TYR A 846 2.37 16.65 32.28
CA TYR A 846 2.65 18.01 31.88
C TYR A 846 2.13 18.30 30.46
N ILE A 847 2.46 17.45 29.49
CA ILE A 847 2.00 17.59 28.09
C ILE A 847 0.47 17.56 28.02
N ALA A 848 -0.17 16.65 28.74
CA ALA A 848 -1.62 16.50 28.72
C ALA A 848 -2.35 17.68 29.41
N ASN A 849 -1.78 18.25 30.47
CA ASN A 849 -2.40 19.38 31.19
C ASN A 849 -1.39 20.17 32.04
N GLN A 850 -0.67 21.09 31.39
CA GLN A 850 0.36 21.93 32.02
C GLN A 850 -0.15 22.77 33.20
N THR A 851 -1.44 23.14 33.20
CA THR A 851 -2.04 23.93 34.30
C THR A 851 -2.25 23.11 35.56
N LYS A 852 -2.57 21.81 35.41
CA LYS A 852 -2.80 20.90 36.55
C LYS A 852 -1.52 20.24 37.04
N TYR A 853 -0.59 19.94 36.14
CA TYR A 853 0.66 19.25 36.42
C TYR A 853 1.86 20.05 35.90
N PRO A 854 2.15 21.23 36.47
CA PRO A 854 3.30 22.02 36.06
C PRO A 854 4.60 21.33 36.48
N LEU A 855 5.57 21.26 35.56
CA LEU A 855 6.95 20.95 35.92
C LEU A 855 7.64 22.20 36.46
N THR A 856 8.59 22.02 37.38
CA THR A 856 9.45 23.12 37.83
C THR A 856 10.35 23.58 36.67
N PRO A 857 10.93 24.79 36.71
CA PRO A 857 11.91 25.20 35.70
C PRO A 857 13.09 24.24 35.56
N GLU A 858 13.52 23.64 36.67
CA GLU A 858 14.53 22.58 36.69
C GLU A 858 14.01 21.29 36.05
N GLY A 859 12.79 20.87 36.39
CA GLY A 859 12.12 19.71 35.81
C GLY A 859 11.91 19.84 34.31
N LEU A 860 11.57 21.02 33.79
CA LEU A 860 11.51 21.30 32.36
C LEU A 860 12.89 21.13 31.69
N ASN A 861 13.94 21.61 32.34
CA ASN A 861 15.29 21.50 31.80
C ASN A 861 15.88 20.07 31.89
N ASN A 862 15.47 19.31 32.91
CA ASN A 862 15.85 17.90 33.08
C ASN A 862 15.02 16.97 32.17
N ALA A 863 13.77 17.31 31.90
CA ALA A 863 12.82 16.52 31.11
C ALA A 863 13.11 16.56 29.61
N ASP A 864 13.64 17.68 29.10
CA ASP A 864 13.98 17.86 27.69
C ASP A 864 15.25 17.07 27.33
N VAL A 865 15.07 15.81 26.94
CA VAL A 865 16.12 14.80 26.75
C VAL A 865 16.14 14.17 25.36
N PHE A 866 15.15 14.43 24.52
CA PHE A 866 15.07 14.00 23.14
C PHE A 866 14.99 15.24 22.25
N TYR A 867 16.00 15.47 21.41
CA TYR A 867 16.20 16.72 20.67
C TYR A 867 16.28 17.96 21.55
N ARG A 868 17.05 17.83 22.64
CA ARG A 868 17.14 18.85 23.69
C ARG A 868 17.21 20.27 23.15
N GLY A 869 16.20 21.08 23.49
CA GLY A 869 16.00 22.46 23.05
C GLY A 869 14.68 22.70 22.31
N ASP A 870 14.00 21.65 21.83
CA ASP A 870 12.72 21.74 21.12
C ASP A 870 11.49 21.81 22.05
N GLY A 871 11.70 21.61 23.36
CA GLY A 871 10.68 21.71 24.39
C GLY A 871 10.39 20.35 25.03
N ILE A 872 9.23 20.21 25.66
CA ILE A 872 8.82 18.94 26.27
C ILE A 872 7.82 18.23 25.37
N THR A 873 8.21 17.06 24.87
CA THR A 873 7.47 16.22 23.92
C THR A 873 7.22 14.83 24.48
N GLY A 874 6.33 14.07 23.83
CA GLY A 874 6.10 12.66 24.21
C GLY A 874 7.34 11.79 24.00
N SER A 875 8.25 12.21 23.12
CA SER A 875 9.49 11.50 22.84
C SER A 875 10.48 11.56 24.00
N ASP A 876 10.48 12.66 24.77
CA ASP A 876 11.27 12.77 26.00
C ASP A 876 10.88 11.72 27.04
N ALA A 877 9.57 11.49 27.19
CA ALA A 877 9.05 10.44 28.06
C ALA A 877 9.49 9.05 27.58
N ILE A 878 9.52 8.82 26.26
CA ILE A 878 10.00 7.57 25.65
C ILE A 878 11.51 7.38 25.89
N SER A 879 12.32 8.43 25.76
CA SER A 879 13.77 8.37 26.03
C SER A 879 14.08 8.02 27.49
N ILE A 880 13.31 8.57 28.43
CA ILE A 880 13.40 8.18 29.85
C ILE A 880 12.97 6.73 30.05
N GLN A 881 11.90 6.27 29.41
CA GLN A 881 11.47 4.87 29.49
C GLN A 881 12.52 3.91 28.92
N LYS A 882 13.16 4.27 27.81
CA LYS A 882 14.29 3.51 27.24
C LYS A 882 15.51 3.49 28.17
N MET A 883 15.80 4.59 28.86
CA MET A 883 16.87 4.69 29.86
C MET A 883 16.57 3.80 31.08
N ASP A 884 15.35 3.83 31.60
CA ASP A 884 14.88 2.96 32.71
C ASP A 884 14.90 1.47 32.32
N ALA A 885 14.54 1.16 31.06
CA ALA A 885 14.62 -0.19 30.49
C ALA A 885 16.05 -0.65 30.15
N GLY A 886 17.07 0.18 30.33
CA GLY A 886 18.46 -0.12 29.99
C GLY A 886 18.76 -0.23 28.48
N VAL A 887 17.82 0.21 27.63
CA VAL A 887 17.99 0.30 26.17
C VAL A 887 18.90 1.47 25.81
N LEU A 888 18.84 2.57 26.57
CA LEU A 888 19.77 3.69 26.50
C LEU A 888 20.76 3.65 27.67
N THR A 889 21.96 4.21 27.45
CA THR A 889 23.03 4.24 28.46
C THR A 889 23.32 5.63 29.02
N SER A 890 22.78 6.69 28.40
CA SER A 890 22.92 8.08 28.85
C SER A 890 21.84 8.97 28.24
N LEU A 891 21.48 10.05 28.94
CA LEU A 891 20.63 11.15 28.44
C LEU A 891 21.43 12.47 28.43
N PRO A 892 21.09 13.43 27.55
CA PRO A 892 20.02 13.38 26.55
C PRO A 892 20.37 12.50 25.33
N GLU A 893 19.37 11.92 24.67
CA GLU A 893 19.47 11.04 23.49
C GLU A 893 19.93 11.80 22.23
N SER A 894 19.55 13.08 22.13
CA SER A 894 19.98 14.00 21.06
C SER A 894 19.85 15.46 21.52
N TYR A 895 20.56 16.39 20.86
CA TYR A 895 20.47 17.84 21.08
C TYR A 895 19.97 18.52 19.80
N GLN A 896 19.19 19.60 19.92
CA GLN A 896 18.90 20.50 18.80
C GLN A 896 20.19 21.23 18.37
N GLN A 897 20.49 21.28 17.06
CA GLN A 897 21.63 22.05 16.51
C GLN A 897 21.31 23.54 16.38
#